data_AF-A0A3M2A448-F1
#
_entry.id   AF-A0A3M2A448-F1
#
_cell.length_a   1.000
_cell.length_b   1.000
_cell.length_c   1.000
_cell.angle_alpha   90.00
_cell.angle_beta   90.00
_cell.angle_gamma   90.00
#
_symmetry.space_group_name_H-M   'P 1'
#
loop_
_entity.id
_entity.type
_entity.pdbx_description
1 polymer ?
#
loop_
_entity_poly.entity_id
_entity_poly.type
_entity_poly.pdbx_seq_one_letter_code
_entity_poly.pdbx_strand_id
1 'polypeptide(L)'
;MPHSNKSTPSSFLYFWLAAITTLYGMQLLRGLLSLLVFVLRERFDWPPVLTGVLALLLFLSGGLVHWLWQKVGTGRLLWISGGGVALLRLVAQLWQGDPLVDLVLTALGMVCFLWFLPLMKGVAGELGTAVLRKLALGFLTGMTIDTTLHGAYGTYDMFWQSDWLTAVLILLFTLIQLFILQQVAANSPEEISETSWTTAVSWIGIGLFFFLQLLIFRNITWLTALTNWQFSSVFLWSTTAQLIGLFWCVWGISAGKEWETLLFAPLSLLLVPYTANWLENAWGAALVILFGNLVTAVWAYRILSFPPQKPAEQSGLRRLATSHAIAFLLFTLFAFLYYASYDISILPFPNTWLLPAALVLLLLFGQLEHLSTPAEPERKRPYLTLLLLLLLPLYQHLTWHTPTPTTNTSFPLRVMTYNIHDGFDTNGHLGMEAIAQVIESQQPDIIALQEISRGWAVNGSIDTLIWLSRRLNMPYIYGPTADPLWGNAILSRHPLINQGTAPLPTETLLLRRGFTWAELDPGDGTPITVVSTHFHHKDGDDNIRTAEAEALLQFWQGRPRTILMGDFNATPNDEAIQKLKAAGFQDVIELNGITPGYTSPSTNPTKRIDYILITPDLTAENVTIPIATSSDHLSVAATIQP
;
A
#
# COMPACT_ATOMS: atom_id res chain seq x y z
N MET A 1 -38.75 -38.57 -16.61
CA MET A 1 -37.31 -38.41 -16.93
C MET A 1 -36.56 -38.38 -15.62
N PRO A 2 -35.51 -39.18 -15.41
CA PRO A 2 -34.76 -39.13 -14.16
C PRO A 2 -33.95 -37.83 -14.15
N HIS A 3 -34.23 -36.96 -13.19
CA HIS A 3 -33.36 -35.83 -12.85
C HIS A 3 -31.98 -36.40 -12.52
N SER A 4 -30.97 -36.09 -13.32
CA SER A 4 -29.59 -36.42 -12.99
C SER A 4 -29.26 -35.71 -11.68
N ASN A 5 -29.09 -36.48 -10.62
CA ASN A 5 -28.58 -36.03 -9.34
C ASN A 5 -27.12 -35.59 -9.54
N LYS A 6 -26.89 -34.39 -10.08
CA LYS A 6 -25.57 -33.77 -10.06
C LYS A 6 -25.26 -33.50 -8.59
N SER A 7 -24.33 -34.27 -8.02
CA SER A 7 -23.89 -34.06 -6.64
C SER A 7 -23.33 -32.65 -6.50
N THR A 8 -23.97 -31.82 -5.68
CA THR A 8 -23.47 -30.48 -5.38
C THR A 8 -22.02 -30.58 -4.89
N PRO A 9 -21.07 -29.85 -5.50
CA PRO A 9 -19.67 -29.93 -5.08
C PRO A 9 -19.53 -29.55 -3.61
N SER A 10 -18.51 -30.10 -2.95
CA SER A 10 -18.24 -29.78 -1.55
C SER A 10 -18.21 -28.26 -1.34
N SER A 11 -18.88 -27.76 -0.29
CA SER A 11 -18.84 -26.34 0.09
C SER A 11 -17.42 -25.82 0.32
N PHE A 12 -16.46 -26.73 0.53
CA PHE A 12 -15.02 -26.46 0.58
C PHE A 12 -14.43 -25.92 -0.73
N LEU A 13 -14.97 -26.31 -1.89
CA LEU A 13 -14.52 -25.78 -3.18
C LEU A 13 -14.87 -24.30 -3.32
N TYR A 14 -16.04 -23.88 -2.86
CA TYR A 14 -16.47 -22.48 -2.86
C TYR A 14 -15.61 -21.62 -1.93
N PHE A 15 -15.21 -22.17 -0.78
CA PHE A 15 -14.27 -21.52 0.13
C PHE A 15 -12.94 -21.21 -0.57
N TRP A 16 -12.29 -22.21 -1.18
CA TRP A 16 -10.99 -22.00 -1.81
C TRP A 16 -11.07 -21.19 -3.10
N LEU A 17 -12.14 -21.33 -3.87
CA LEU A 17 -12.37 -20.47 -5.03
C LEU A 17 -12.43 -19.00 -4.62
N ALA A 18 -13.19 -18.67 -3.55
CA ALA A 18 -13.23 -17.32 -3.02
C ALA A 18 -11.88 -16.88 -2.46
N ALA A 19 -11.18 -17.72 -1.71
CA ALA A 19 -9.90 -17.37 -1.11
C ALA A 19 -8.83 -17.02 -2.15
N ILE A 20 -8.64 -17.87 -3.17
CA ILE A 20 -7.61 -17.63 -4.21
C ILE A 20 -8.02 -16.46 -5.11
N THR A 21 -9.31 -16.36 -5.47
CA THR A 21 -9.79 -15.25 -6.30
C THR A 21 -9.66 -13.90 -5.57
N THR A 22 -9.93 -13.86 -4.26
CA THR A 22 -9.71 -12.65 -3.44
C THR A 22 -8.23 -12.33 -3.30
N LEU A 23 -7.35 -13.32 -3.09
CA LEU A 23 -5.90 -13.13 -3.07
C LEU A 23 -5.44 -12.40 -4.34
N TYR A 24 -5.81 -12.91 -5.52
CA TYR A 24 -5.46 -12.27 -6.78
C TYR A 24 -6.14 -10.92 -6.99
N GLY A 25 -7.41 -10.78 -6.61
CA GLY A 25 -8.12 -9.51 -6.67
C GLY A 25 -7.42 -8.41 -5.87
N MET A 26 -6.86 -8.73 -4.70
CA MET A 26 -6.12 -7.76 -3.89
C MET A 26 -4.76 -7.37 -4.50
N GLN A 27 -4.04 -8.33 -5.07
CA GLN A 27 -2.78 -8.05 -5.78
C GLN A 27 -3.01 -7.18 -7.03
N LEU A 28 -4.05 -7.51 -7.82
CA LEU A 28 -4.44 -6.73 -8.98
C LEU A 28 -4.91 -5.32 -8.58
N LEU A 29 -5.62 -5.18 -7.46
CA LEU A 29 -6.02 -3.87 -6.93
C LEU A 29 -4.81 -3.01 -6.57
N ARG A 30 -3.82 -3.56 -5.84
CA ARG A 30 -2.59 -2.82 -5.51
C ARG A 30 -1.80 -2.43 -6.76
N GLY A 31 -1.62 -3.36 -7.70
CA GLY A 31 -0.97 -3.08 -8.99
C GLY A 31 -1.70 -2.00 -9.79
N LEU A 32 -3.04 -2.08 -9.90
CA LEU A 32 -3.85 -1.09 -10.61
C LEU A 32 -3.70 0.30 -10.02
N LEU A 33 -3.77 0.45 -8.69
CA LEU A 33 -3.66 1.76 -8.04
C LEU A 33 -2.29 2.40 -8.30
N SER A 34 -1.22 1.62 -8.25
CA SER A 34 0.13 2.08 -8.60
C SER A 34 0.28 2.46 -10.05
N LEU A 35 -0.18 1.62 -10.96
CA LEU A 35 -0.03 1.88 -12.38
C LEU A 35 -0.89 3.06 -12.85
N LEU A 36 -2.05 3.31 -12.22
CA LEU A 36 -2.84 4.52 -12.45
C LEU A 36 -2.06 5.80 -12.13
N VAL A 37 -1.25 5.80 -11.07
CA VAL A 37 -0.41 6.95 -10.70
C VAL A 37 0.84 6.98 -11.58
N PHE A 38 1.69 5.97 -11.49
CA PHE A 38 3.04 6.05 -12.04
C PHE A 38 3.12 5.85 -13.57
N VAL A 39 2.10 5.24 -14.20
CA VAL A 39 2.03 5.18 -15.67
C VAL A 39 1.22 6.34 -16.23
N LEU A 40 -0.01 6.57 -15.77
CA LEU A 40 -0.85 7.62 -16.38
C LEU A 40 -0.45 9.02 -15.93
N ARG A 41 -0.36 9.25 -14.62
CA ARG A 41 -0.07 10.59 -14.08
C ARG A 41 1.40 10.96 -14.25
N GLU A 42 2.33 10.11 -13.79
CA GLU A 42 3.76 10.48 -13.76
C GLU A 42 4.44 10.32 -15.13
N ARG A 43 4.22 9.20 -15.84
CA ARG A 43 4.88 8.99 -17.14
C ARG A 43 4.19 9.71 -18.31
N PHE A 44 2.86 9.77 -18.32
CA PHE A 44 2.08 10.36 -19.43
C PHE A 44 1.44 11.72 -19.08
N ASP A 45 1.75 12.30 -17.92
CA ASP A 45 1.25 13.61 -17.47
C ASP A 45 -0.29 13.73 -17.47
N TRP A 46 -1.01 12.62 -17.24
CA TRP A 46 -2.48 12.68 -17.17
C TRP A 46 -2.93 13.49 -15.95
N PRO A 47 -3.89 14.41 -16.11
CA PRO A 47 -4.44 15.16 -14.98
C PRO A 47 -5.06 14.22 -13.93
N PRO A 48 -4.91 14.49 -12.63
CA PRO A 48 -5.47 13.64 -11.56
C PRO A 48 -6.97 13.37 -11.71
N VAL A 49 -7.73 14.35 -12.21
CA VAL A 49 -9.18 14.22 -12.47
C VAL A 49 -9.46 13.16 -13.54
N LEU A 50 -8.67 13.12 -14.62
CA LEU A 50 -8.87 12.15 -15.70
C LEU A 50 -8.54 10.73 -15.24
N THR A 51 -7.43 10.56 -14.51
CA THR A 51 -7.06 9.28 -13.87
C THR A 51 -8.14 8.82 -12.90
N GLY A 52 -8.69 9.73 -12.08
CA GLY A 52 -9.81 9.45 -11.18
C GLY A 52 -11.08 9.02 -11.91
N VAL A 53 -11.42 9.64 -13.05
CA VAL A 53 -12.56 9.25 -13.88
C VAL A 53 -12.36 7.85 -14.47
N LEU A 54 -11.16 7.53 -14.98
CA LEU A 54 -10.87 6.19 -15.49
C LEU A 54 -11.01 5.13 -14.39
N ALA A 55 -10.42 5.38 -13.22
CA ALA A 55 -10.56 4.51 -12.06
C ALA A 55 -12.03 4.29 -11.71
N LEU A 56 -12.82 5.37 -11.64
CA LEU A 56 -14.25 5.30 -11.37
C LEU A 56 -15.00 4.44 -12.40
N LEU A 57 -14.74 4.61 -13.69
CA LEU A 57 -15.38 3.80 -14.75
C LEU A 57 -15.03 2.32 -14.62
N LEU A 58 -13.77 2.00 -14.32
CA LEU A 58 -13.32 0.62 -14.08
C LEU A 58 -14.05 0.00 -12.88
N PHE A 59 -14.17 0.72 -11.77
CA PHE A 59 -14.85 0.25 -10.57
C PHE A 59 -16.38 0.12 -10.76
N LEU A 60 -17.01 1.03 -11.50
CA LEU A 60 -18.44 0.97 -11.84
C LEU A 60 -18.78 -0.17 -12.80
N SER A 61 -17.79 -0.72 -13.52
CA SER A 61 -18.00 -1.88 -14.41
C SER A 61 -18.60 -3.09 -13.70
N GLY A 62 -18.42 -3.21 -12.38
CA GLY A 62 -19.04 -4.24 -11.54
C GLY A 62 -20.57 -4.28 -11.67
N GLY A 63 -21.21 -3.14 -11.94
CA GLY A 63 -22.66 -3.05 -12.15
C GLY A 63 -23.16 -3.74 -13.43
N LEU A 64 -22.27 -4.04 -14.38
CA LEU A 64 -22.61 -4.71 -15.63
C LEU A 64 -22.84 -6.22 -15.46
N VAL A 65 -22.48 -6.79 -14.30
CA VAL A 65 -22.55 -8.23 -14.04
C VAL A 65 -23.94 -8.83 -14.29
N HIS A 66 -25.02 -8.10 -13.95
CA HIS A 66 -26.38 -8.59 -14.19
C HIS A 66 -26.68 -8.74 -15.69
N TRP A 67 -26.34 -7.73 -16.48
CA TRP A 67 -26.56 -7.76 -17.93
C TRP A 67 -25.72 -8.85 -18.61
N LEU A 68 -24.45 -8.97 -18.20
CA LEU A 68 -23.57 -10.04 -18.68
C LEU A 68 -24.12 -11.42 -18.33
N TRP A 69 -24.57 -11.61 -17.09
CA TRP A 69 -25.15 -12.87 -16.63
C TRP A 69 -26.37 -13.27 -17.46
N GLN A 70 -27.26 -12.33 -17.79
CA GLN A 70 -28.40 -12.60 -18.69
C GLN A 70 -27.99 -13.06 -20.10
N LYS A 71 -26.81 -12.65 -20.57
CA LYS A 71 -26.33 -12.97 -21.93
C LYS A 71 -25.57 -14.28 -22.02
N VAL A 72 -24.73 -14.58 -21.05
CA VAL A 72 -23.80 -15.73 -21.13
C VAL A 72 -24.13 -16.85 -20.15
N GLY A 73 -24.97 -16.60 -19.13
CA GLY A 73 -25.32 -17.54 -18.08
C GLY A 73 -24.25 -17.70 -17.00
N THR A 74 -24.63 -18.34 -15.89
CA THR A 74 -23.82 -18.46 -14.67
C THR A 74 -22.46 -19.12 -14.91
N GLY A 75 -22.43 -20.33 -15.45
CA GLY A 75 -21.19 -21.10 -15.61
C GLY A 75 -20.16 -20.42 -16.51
N ARG A 76 -20.59 -19.79 -17.61
CA ARG A 76 -19.67 -19.06 -18.51
C ARG A 76 -19.20 -17.76 -17.88
N LEU A 77 -20.07 -17.02 -17.19
CA LEU A 77 -19.66 -15.79 -16.51
C LEU A 77 -18.70 -16.07 -15.36
N LEU A 78 -18.82 -17.21 -14.67
CA LEU A 78 -17.83 -17.66 -13.68
C LEU A 78 -16.44 -17.88 -14.30
N TRP A 79 -16.37 -18.45 -15.51
CA TRP A 79 -15.11 -18.58 -16.25
C TRP A 79 -14.54 -17.23 -16.70
N ILE A 80 -15.38 -16.35 -17.25
CA ILE A 80 -14.96 -15.01 -17.67
C ILE A 80 -14.43 -14.20 -16.48
N SER A 81 -15.11 -14.28 -15.33
CA SER A 81 -14.73 -13.54 -14.13
C SER A 81 -13.60 -14.24 -13.36
N GLY A 82 -13.89 -15.32 -12.62
CA GLY A 82 -12.90 -16.03 -11.81
C GLY A 82 -11.75 -16.61 -12.61
N GLY A 83 -11.99 -17.11 -13.82
CA GLY A 83 -10.92 -17.60 -14.70
C GLY A 83 -10.10 -16.44 -15.28
N GLY A 84 -10.76 -15.33 -15.65
CA GLY A 84 -10.11 -14.10 -16.08
C GLY A 84 -9.15 -13.54 -15.02
N VAL A 85 -9.58 -13.47 -13.75
CA VAL A 85 -8.72 -13.05 -12.63
C VAL A 85 -7.45 -13.90 -12.56
N ALA A 86 -7.57 -15.23 -12.61
CA ALA A 86 -6.43 -16.13 -12.51
C ALA A 86 -5.47 -16.00 -13.69
N LEU A 87 -6.00 -16.03 -14.91
CA LEU A 87 -5.20 -15.96 -16.12
C LEU A 87 -4.53 -14.59 -16.29
N LEU A 88 -5.25 -13.48 -16.08
CA LEU A 88 -4.68 -12.14 -16.20
C LEU A 88 -3.62 -11.88 -15.14
N ARG A 89 -3.82 -12.37 -13.90
CA ARG A 89 -2.79 -12.28 -12.86
C ARG A 89 -1.54 -13.10 -13.20
N LEU A 90 -1.70 -14.30 -13.78
CA LEU A 90 -0.58 -15.11 -14.26
C LEU A 90 0.14 -14.44 -15.43
N VAL A 91 -0.59 -13.90 -16.41
CA VAL A 91 0.02 -13.19 -17.56
C VAL A 91 0.80 -11.98 -17.07
N ALA A 92 0.25 -11.19 -16.15
CA ALA A 92 0.97 -10.07 -15.54
C ALA A 92 2.24 -10.53 -14.80
N GLN A 93 2.22 -11.69 -14.13
CA GLN A 93 3.41 -12.25 -13.48
C GLN A 93 4.54 -12.61 -14.45
N LEU A 94 4.17 -13.04 -15.66
CA LEU A 94 5.12 -13.49 -16.68
C LEU A 94 5.55 -12.35 -17.62
N TRP A 95 4.86 -11.22 -17.57
CA TRP A 95 5.19 -10.04 -18.33
C TRP A 95 6.39 -9.34 -17.71
N GLN A 96 7.37 -8.96 -18.55
CA GLN A 96 8.57 -8.21 -18.15
C GLN A 96 8.79 -7.00 -19.08
N GLY A 97 7.76 -6.61 -19.82
CA GLY A 97 7.84 -5.52 -20.79
C GLY A 97 7.34 -4.20 -20.21
N ASP A 98 6.71 -3.39 -21.06
CA ASP A 98 6.23 -2.07 -20.70
C ASP A 98 5.12 -2.13 -19.61
N PRO A 99 5.24 -1.35 -18.50
CA PRO A 99 4.21 -1.26 -17.45
C PRO A 99 2.82 -0.82 -17.92
N LEU A 100 2.70 -0.20 -19.10
CA LEU A 100 1.40 0.09 -19.72
C LEU A 100 0.60 -1.20 -19.99
N VAL A 101 1.27 -2.31 -20.34
CA VAL A 101 0.60 -3.61 -20.51
C VAL A 101 0.15 -4.14 -19.17
N ASP A 102 0.95 -3.99 -18.12
CA ASP A 102 0.56 -4.33 -16.75
C ASP A 102 -0.67 -3.53 -16.30
N LEU A 103 -0.76 -2.25 -16.68
CA LEU A 103 -1.94 -1.42 -16.38
C LEU A 103 -3.20 -2.01 -17.03
N VAL A 104 -3.11 -2.42 -18.29
CA VAL A 104 -4.23 -3.05 -18.99
C VAL A 104 -4.59 -4.40 -18.36
N LEU A 105 -3.60 -5.23 -18.05
CA LEU A 105 -3.82 -6.55 -17.43
C LEU A 105 -4.45 -6.43 -16.04
N THR A 106 -3.95 -5.51 -15.21
CA THR A 106 -4.50 -5.25 -13.86
C THR A 106 -5.89 -4.64 -13.93
N ALA A 107 -6.15 -3.72 -14.86
CA ALA A 107 -7.47 -3.15 -15.08
C ALA A 107 -8.49 -4.22 -15.50
N LEU A 108 -8.17 -5.03 -16.52
CA LEU A 108 -9.05 -6.12 -16.97
C LEU A 108 -9.24 -7.19 -15.88
N GLY A 109 -8.17 -7.52 -15.14
CA GLY A 109 -8.22 -8.46 -14.03
C GLY A 109 -9.12 -7.96 -12.90
N MET A 110 -9.03 -6.66 -12.58
CA MET A 110 -9.88 -6.02 -11.59
C MET A 110 -11.36 -6.01 -12.04
N VAL A 111 -11.64 -5.72 -13.31
CA VAL A 111 -13.00 -5.82 -13.87
C VAL A 111 -13.56 -7.24 -13.70
N CYS A 112 -12.74 -8.26 -14.02
CA CYS A 112 -13.12 -9.66 -13.81
C CYS A 112 -13.40 -9.97 -12.32
N PHE A 113 -12.60 -9.44 -11.41
CA PHE A 113 -12.79 -9.59 -9.97
C PHE A 113 -14.09 -8.93 -9.47
N LEU A 114 -14.40 -7.72 -9.96
CA LEU A 114 -15.64 -7.00 -9.66
C LEU A 114 -16.88 -7.75 -10.16
N TRP A 115 -16.80 -8.46 -11.28
CA TRP A 115 -17.91 -9.30 -11.74
C TRP A 115 -18.05 -10.57 -10.89
N PHE A 116 -16.94 -11.15 -10.43
CA PHE A 116 -16.93 -12.39 -9.67
C PHE A 116 -17.67 -12.26 -8.32
N LEU A 117 -17.44 -11.17 -7.58
CA LEU A 117 -17.96 -11.00 -6.21
C LEU A 117 -19.50 -11.11 -6.09
N PRO A 118 -20.30 -10.28 -6.78
CA PRO A 118 -21.76 -10.36 -6.72
C PRO A 118 -22.30 -11.65 -7.37
N LEU A 119 -21.65 -12.15 -8.43
CA LEU A 119 -22.06 -13.40 -9.07
C LEU A 119 -21.92 -14.59 -8.12
N MET A 120 -20.78 -14.71 -7.46
CA MET A 120 -20.54 -15.80 -6.50
C MET A 120 -21.42 -15.71 -5.26
N LYS A 121 -21.74 -14.50 -4.79
CA LYS A 121 -22.74 -14.34 -3.72
C LYS A 121 -24.12 -14.84 -4.17
N GLY A 122 -24.54 -14.51 -5.39
CA GLY A 122 -25.79 -15.03 -5.96
C GLY A 122 -25.81 -16.56 -6.05
N VAL A 123 -24.77 -17.15 -6.65
CA VAL A 123 -24.60 -18.61 -6.76
C VAL A 123 -24.62 -19.28 -5.39
N ALA A 124 -23.86 -18.76 -4.42
CA ALA A 124 -23.81 -19.36 -3.09
C ALA A 124 -25.12 -19.18 -2.32
N GLY A 125 -25.88 -18.11 -2.57
CA GLY A 125 -27.21 -17.88 -2.00
C GLY A 125 -28.21 -18.96 -2.43
N GLU A 126 -28.22 -19.32 -3.72
CA GLU A 126 -29.06 -20.39 -4.26
C GLU A 126 -28.71 -21.78 -3.72
N LEU A 127 -27.43 -22.05 -3.53
CA LEU A 127 -26.95 -23.33 -2.99
C LEU A 127 -27.14 -23.46 -1.48
N GLY A 128 -27.56 -22.38 -0.82
CA GLY A 128 -27.93 -22.36 0.59
C GLY A 128 -26.88 -21.75 1.52
N THR A 129 -27.33 -21.48 2.75
CA THR A 129 -26.58 -20.74 3.78
C THR A 129 -25.22 -21.34 4.12
N ALA A 130 -25.07 -22.66 4.06
CA ALA A 130 -23.80 -23.32 4.33
C ALA A 130 -22.72 -22.95 3.30
N VAL A 131 -23.07 -22.90 2.00
CA VAL A 131 -22.15 -22.51 0.93
C VAL A 131 -21.83 -21.03 1.02
N LEU A 132 -22.83 -20.20 1.31
CA LEU A 132 -22.65 -18.75 1.47
C LEU A 132 -21.72 -18.37 2.63
N ARG A 133 -21.83 -19.05 3.77
CA ARG A 133 -20.89 -18.90 4.90
C ARG A 133 -19.47 -19.33 4.52
N LYS A 134 -19.31 -20.43 3.78
CA LYS A 134 -18.01 -20.86 3.27
C LYS A 134 -17.39 -19.86 2.29
N LEU A 135 -18.21 -19.26 1.43
CA LEU A 135 -17.77 -18.18 0.53
C LEU A 135 -17.25 -16.98 1.35
N ALA A 136 -18.00 -16.56 2.38
CA ALA A 136 -17.61 -15.45 3.25
C ALA A 136 -16.30 -15.71 3.99
N LEU A 137 -16.14 -16.91 4.59
CA LEU A 137 -14.88 -17.31 5.24
C LEU A 137 -13.73 -17.39 4.23
N GLY A 138 -13.99 -17.91 3.03
CA GLY A 138 -13.02 -18.00 1.95
C GLY A 138 -12.51 -16.63 1.55
N PHE A 139 -13.41 -15.67 1.34
CA PHE A 139 -13.09 -14.29 1.02
C PHE A 139 -12.17 -13.64 2.08
N LEU A 140 -12.52 -13.75 3.37
CA LEU A 140 -11.70 -13.20 4.45
C LEU A 140 -10.35 -13.93 4.57
N THR A 141 -10.34 -15.25 4.41
CA THR A 141 -9.11 -16.06 4.40
C THR A 141 -8.19 -15.64 3.25
N GLY A 142 -8.74 -15.36 2.06
CA GLY A 142 -7.99 -14.84 0.92
C GLY A 142 -7.28 -13.53 1.22
N MET A 143 -7.96 -12.61 1.93
CA MET A 143 -7.34 -11.36 2.39
C MET A 143 -6.24 -11.61 3.44
N THR A 144 -6.42 -12.58 4.34
CA THR A 144 -5.36 -12.92 5.29
C THR A 144 -4.16 -13.55 4.59
N ILE A 145 -4.37 -14.50 3.67
CA ILE A 145 -3.29 -15.09 2.84
C ILE A 145 -2.53 -13.98 2.10
N ASP A 146 -3.25 -13.05 1.48
CA ASP A 146 -2.65 -11.93 0.77
C ASP A 146 -1.81 -11.03 1.69
N THR A 147 -2.30 -10.72 2.89
CA THR A 147 -1.50 -9.95 3.87
C THR A 147 -0.27 -10.74 4.32
N THR A 148 -0.41 -12.04 4.56
CA THR A 148 0.68 -12.91 4.96
C THR A 148 1.76 -12.97 3.88
N LEU A 149 1.37 -13.11 2.61
CA LEU A 149 2.32 -13.13 1.49
C LEU A 149 2.96 -11.76 1.27
N HIS A 150 2.17 -10.67 1.30
CA HIS A 150 2.70 -9.32 1.15
C HIS A 150 3.73 -8.99 2.25
N GLY A 151 3.46 -9.35 3.51
CA GLY A 151 4.44 -9.23 4.60
C GLY A 151 5.65 -10.14 4.45
N ALA A 152 5.45 -11.39 3.99
CA ALA A 152 6.54 -12.34 3.77
C ALA A 152 7.54 -11.86 2.71
N TYR A 153 7.08 -11.13 1.70
CA TYR A 153 7.92 -10.48 0.70
C TYR A 153 8.43 -9.08 1.13
N GLY A 154 8.37 -8.76 2.43
CA GLY A 154 8.86 -7.49 2.96
C GLY A 154 8.09 -6.29 2.42
N THR A 155 6.81 -6.47 2.07
CA THR A 155 5.89 -5.49 1.47
C THR A 155 6.23 -5.06 0.04
N TYR A 156 7.25 -5.66 -0.56
CA TYR A 156 7.46 -5.60 -2.00
C TYR A 156 6.58 -6.66 -2.68
N ASP A 157 5.39 -6.26 -3.11
CA ASP A 157 4.34 -7.19 -3.54
C ASP A 157 4.81 -8.23 -4.57
N MET A 158 4.29 -9.46 -4.46
CA MET A 158 4.54 -10.54 -5.43
C MET A 158 4.27 -10.13 -6.89
N PHE A 159 3.36 -9.18 -7.11
CA PHE A 159 3.08 -8.61 -8.42
C PHE A 159 4.34 -8.03 -9.11
N TRP A 160 5.25 -7.44 -8.34
CA TRP A 160 6.45 -6.78 -8.86
C TRP A 160 7.70 -7.68 -8.85
N GLN A 161 7.59 -8.90 -8.31
CA GLN A 161 8.72 -9.82 -8.23
C GLN A 161 8.94 -10.51 -9.57
N SER A 162 10.19 -10.55 -10.06
CA SER A 162 10.55 -11.23 -11.31
C SER A 162 11.13 -12.64 -11.11
N ASP A 163 11.19 -13.12 -9.86
CA ASP A 163 11.84 -14.38 -9.53
C ASP A 163 11.01 -15.62 -9.92
N TRP A 164 11.72 -16.71 -10.23
CA TRP A 164 11.09 -17.95 -10.71
C TRP A 164 10.21 -18.62 -9.65
N LEU A 165 10.51 -18.46 -8.35
CA LEU A 165 9.73 -19.09 -7.28
C LEU A 165 8.36 -18.42 -7.21
N THR A 166 8.30 -17.10 -7.28
CA THR A 166 7.05 -16.34 -7.36
C THR A 166 6.24 -16.75 -8.60
N ALA A 167 6.87 -16.87 -9.77
CA ALA A 167 6.19 -17.33 -10.97
C ALA A 167 5.58 -18.74 -10.82
N VAL A 168 6.31 -19.69 -10.21
CA VAL A 168 5.81 -21.05 -9.93
C VAL A 168 4.65 -21.02 -8.93
N LEU A 169 4.73 -20.21 -7.87
CA LEU A 169 3.65 -20.09 -6.90
C LEU A 169 2.36 -19.54 -7.53
N ILE A 170 2.46 -18.49 -8.36
CA ILE A 170 1.31 -17.95 -9.09
C ILE A 170 0.76 -18.98 -10.08
N LEU A 171 1.61 -19.72 -10.79
CA LEU A 171 1.16 -20.80 -11.67
C LEU A 171 0.40 -21.89 -10.89
N LEU A 172 0.90 -22.32 -9.74
CA LEU A 172 0.26 -23.34 -8.91
C LEU A 172 -1.11 -22.88 -8.39
N PHE A 173 -1.20 -21.68 -7.83
CA PHE A 173 -2.49 -21.12 -7.39
C PHE A 173 -3.46 -20.95 -8.55
N THR A 174 -2.98 -20.56 -9.74
CA THR A 174 -3.80 -20.46 -10.95
C THR A 174 -4.34 -21.83 -11.35
N LEU A 175 -3.51 -22.86 -11.43
CA LEU A 175 -3.95 -24.22 -11.79
C LEU A 175 -4.97 -24.77 -10.79
N ILE A 176 -4.75 -24.54 -9.49
CA ILE A 176 -5.68 -24.91 -8.43
C ILE A 176 -7.02 -24.18 -8.62
N GLN A 177 -6.98 -22.86 -8.82
CA GLN A 177 -8.18 -22.06 -9.03
C GLN A 177 -8.97 -22.51 -10.26
N LEU A 178 -8.32 -22.74 -11.40
CA LEU A 178 -8.99 -23.19 -12.63
C LEU A 178 -9.60 -24.58 -12.47
N PHE A 179 -8.93 -25.50 -11.76
CA PHE A 179 -9.47 -26.82 -11.45
C PHE A 179 -10.73 -26.72 -10.57
N ILE A 180 -10.69 -25.91 -9.50
CA ILE A 180 -11.84 -25.69 -8.62
C ILE A 180 -12.98 -25.02 -9.39
N LEU A 181 -12.66 -24.01 -10.19
CA LEU A 181 -13.60 -23.25 -10.99
C LEU A 181 -14.34 -24.14 -11.99
N GLN A 182 -13.65 -25.10 -12.62
CA GLN A 182 -14.28 -26.08 -13.49
C GLN A 182 -15.40 -26.84 -12.77
N GLN A 183 -15.14 -27.31 -11.55
CA GLN A 183 -16.11 -28.06 -10.76
C GLN A 183 -17.26 -27.17 -10.27
N VAL A 184 -16.97 -25.95 -9.82
CA VAL A 184 -17.98 -25.00 -9.35
C VAL A 184 -18.87 -24.54 -10.51
N ALA A 185 -18.30 -24.16 -11.65
CA ALA A 185 -19.05 -23.68 -12.80
C ALA A 185 -19.95 -24.77 -13.40
N ALA A 186 -19.47 -26.03 -13.50
CA ALA A 186 -20.24 -27.14 -14.07
C ALA A 186 -21.47 -27.55 -13.23
N ASN A 187 -21.49 -27.19 -11.95
CA ASN A 187 -22.55 -27.50 -10.99
C ASN A 187 -23.23 -26.24 -10.43
N SER A 188 -22.97 -25.08 -11.03
CA SER A 188 -23.61 -23.82 -10.65
C SER A 188 -25.09 -23.81 -11.11
N PRO A 189 -25.99 -23.16 -10.36
CA PRO A 189 -27.38 -23.05 -10.74
C PRO A 189 -27.53 -22.20 -12.02
N GLU A 190 -28.47 -22.59 -12.88
CA GLU A 190 -28.75 -21.85 -14.11
C GLU A 190 -29.46 -20.53 -13.82
N GLU A 191 -30.37 -20.54 -12.85
CA GLU A 191 -31.10 -19.35 -12.40
C GLU A 191 -30.60 -18.90 -11.01
N ILE A 192 -30.59 -17.59 -10.80
CA ILE A 192 -30.26 -16.96 -9.52
C ILE A 192 -31.45 -16.08 -9.14
N SER A 193 -31.93 -16.21 -7.91
CA SER A 193 -33.02 -15.42 -7.37
C SER A 193 -32.55 -14.01 -7.03
N GLU A 194 -33.39 -13.02 -7.32
CA GLU A 194 -33.10 -11.64 -6.98
C GLU A 194 -33.02 -11.45 -5.45
N THR A 195 -32.02 -10.69 -5.00
CA THR A 195 -31.78 -10.46 -3.57
C THR A 195 -32.83 -9.52 -2.97
N SER A 196 -33.05 -9.59 -1.65
CA SER A 196 -33.90 -8.60 -0.97
C SER A 196 -33.25 -7.20 -0.99
N TRP A 197 -34.06 -6.15 -0.86
CA TRP A 197 -33.55 -4.78 -0.75
C TRP A 197 -32.64 -4.59 0.47
N THR A 198 -32.94 -5.24 1.59
CA THR A 198 -32.12 -5.19 2.80
C THR A 198 -30.71 -5.72 2.53
N THR A 199 -30.59 -6.89 1.90
CA THR A 199 -29.30 -7.48 1.53
C THR A 199 -28.58 -6.68 0.46
N ALA A 200 -29.30 -6.15 -0.51
CA ALA A 200 -28.71 -5.28 -1.51
C ALA A 200 -28.15 -3.99 -0.87
N VAL A 201 -28.87 -3.32 0.03
CA VAL A 201 -28.37 -2.11 0.70
C VAL A 201 -27.19 -2.45 1.62
N SER A 202 -27.26 -3.56 2.38
CA SER A 202 -26.14 -4.01 3.23
C SER A 202 -24.85 -4.26 2.42
N TRP A 203 -24.97 -4.78 1.20
CA TRP A 203 -23.84 -5.01 0.29
C TRP A 203 -23.02 -3.76 -0.03
N ILE A 204 -23.62 -2.56 0.04
CA ILE A 204 -22.92 -1.29 -0.19
C ILE A 204 -21.72 -1.14 0.77
N GLY A 205 -21.83 -1.68 1.99
CA GLY A 205 -20.76 -1.66 2.98
C GLY A 205 -19.47 -2.37 2.55
N ILE A 206 -19.50 -3.28 1.57
CA ILE A 206 -18.30 -3.97 1.07
C ILE A 206 -17.26 -2.98 0.53
N GLY A 207 -17.67 -1.91 -0.14
CA GLY A 207 -16.73 -0.90 -0.65
C GLY A 207 -15.96 -0.19 0.46
N LEU A 208 -16.65 0.15 1.55
CA LEU A 208 -16.05 0.76 2.74
C LEU A 208 -15.13 -0.21 3.47
N PHE A 209 -15.49 -1.50 3.50
CA PHE A 209 -14.62 -2.54 4.00
C PHE A 209 -13.32 -2.62 3.20
N PHE A 210 -13.37 -2.64 1.86
CA PHE A 210 -12.17 -2.61 1.02
C PHE A 210 -11.30 -1.37 1.28
N PHE A 211 -11.93 -0.19 1.41
CA PHE A 211 -11.22 1.06 1.72
C PHE A 211 -10.45 0.98 3.04
N LEU A 212 -11.11 0.57 4.13
CA LEU A 212 -10.51 0.44 5.45
C LEU A 212 -9.39 -0.60 5.50
N GLN A 213 -9.62 -1.74 4.84
CA GLN A 213 -8.66 -2.83 4.77
C GLN A 213 -7.41 -2.44 3.98
N LEU A 214 -7.59 -1.77 2.85
CA LEU A 214 -6.50 -1.31 1.99
C LEU A 214 -5.64 -0.23 2.68
N LEU A 215 -6.25 0.79 3.28
CA LEU A 215 -5.48 1.89 3.87
C LEU A 215 -4.81 1.54 5.19
N ILE A 216 -5.50 0.82 6.07
CA ILE A 216 -5.08 0.69 7.48
C ILE A 216 -4.99 -0.75 7.94
N PHE A 217 -6.11 -1.49 7.94
CA PHE A 217 -6.17 -2.71 8.74
C PHE A 217 -5.29 -3.85 8.21
N ARG A 218 -4.95 -3.85 6.92
CA ARG A 218 -4.02 -4.81 6.31
C ARG A 218 -2.68 -4.18 5.94
N ASN A 219 -2.54 -2.88 6.15
CA ASN A 219 -1.36 -2.13 5.79
C ASN A 219 -0.30 -2.27 6.88
N ILE A 220 0.57 -3.27 6.71
CA ILE A 220 1.62 -3.62 7.69
C ILE A 220 2.58 -2.44 7.90
N THR A 221 2.91 -1.73 6.83
CA THR A 221 3.90 -0.65 6.85
C THR A 221 3.33 0.58 7.56
N TRP A 222 2.02 0.83 7.45
CA TRP A 222 1.34 1.90 8.16
C TRP A 222 1.54 1.81 9.68
N LEU A 223 1.31 0.62 10.25
CA LEU A 223 1.54 0.40 11.68
C LEU A 223 3.04 0.48 12.02
N THR A 224 3.92 0.02 11.12
CA THR A 224 5.38 0.06 11.32
C THR A 224 5.90 1.51 11.35
N ALA A 225 5.41 2.36 10.46
CA ALA A 225 5.79 3.77 10.39
C ALA A 225 5.30 4.58 11.60
N LEU A 226 4.10 4.29 12.11
CA LEU A 226 3.55 4.99 13.28
C LEU A 226 4.16 4.56 14.61
N THR A 227 4.46 3.27 14.75
CA THR A 227 4.89 2.71 16.04
C THR A 227 6.40 2.72 16.22
N ASN A 228 7.15 2.84 15.11
CA ASN A 228 8.57 2.52 15.04
C ASN A 228 8.92 1.12 15.57
N TRP A 229 7.93 0.22 15.65
CA TRP A 229 8.19 -1.17 15.98
C TRP A 229 8.93 -1.85 14.84
N GLN A 230 9.69 -2.89 15.20
CA GLN A 230 10.32 -3.74 14.21
C GLN A 230 9.29 -4.33 13.25
N PHE A 231 9.56 -4.26 11.95
CA PHE A 231 8.67 -4.74 10.89
C PHE A 231 8.14 -6.16 11.16
N SER A 232 9.01 -7.11 11.53
CA SER A 232 8.57 -8.49 11.73
C SER A 232 7.63 -8.66 12.92
N SER A 233 7.75 -7.82 13.95
CA SER A 233 6.80 -7.77 15.07
C SER A 233 5.44 -7.23 14.62
N VAL A 234 5.43 -6.18 13.80
CA VAL A 234 4.20 -5.63 13.21
C VAL A 234 3.56 -6.61 12.24
N PHE A 235 4.35 -7.31 11.43
CA PHE A 235 3.87 -8.35 10.53
C PHE A 235 3.18 -9.48 11.30
N LEU A 236 3.80 -9.97 12.38
CA LEU A 236 3.20 -10.97 13.27
C LEU A 236 1.92 -10.44 13.92
N TRP A 237 1.94 -9.19 14.41
CA TRP A 237 0.78 -8.55 15.05
C TRP A 237 -0.41 -8.41 14.09
N SER A 238 -0.20 -7.82 12.92
CA SER A 238 -1.25 -7.59 11.92
C SER A 238 -1.85 -8.89 11.40
N THR A 239 -1.02 -9.93 11.20
CA THR A 239 -1.51 -11.26 10.81
C THR A 239 -2.33 -11.89 11.94
N THR A 240 -1.85 -11.80 13.19
CA THR A 240 -2.57 -12.30 14.37
C THR A 240 -3.91 -11.59 14.55
N ALA A 241 -3.97 -10.28 14.36
CA ALA A 241 -5.20 -9.49 14.43
C ALA A 241 -6.27 -9.98 13.44
N GLN A 242 -5.89 -10.23 12.18
CA GLN A 242 -6.79 -10.78 11.18
C GLN A 242 -7.25 -12.19 11.53
N LEU A 243 -6.34 -13.04 12.02
CA LEU A 243 -6.68 -14.40 12.43
C LEU A 243 -7.60 -14.45 13.64
N ILE A 244 -7.50 -13.51 14.57
CA ILE A 244 -8.48 -13.35 15.67
C ILE A 244 -9.86 -13.00 15.11
N GLY A 245 -9.93 -12.07 14.16
CA GLY A 245 -11.18 -11.74 13.45
C GLY A 245 -11.78 -12.93 12.73
N LEU A 246 -10.96 -13.70 12.01
CA LEU A 246 -11.39 -14.89 11.27
C LEU A 246 -11.79 -16.04 12.21
N PHE A 247 -11.04 -16.27 13.28
CA PHE A 247 -11.39 -17.23 14.34
C PHE A 247 -12.75 -16.90 14.92
N TRP A 248 -13.02 -15.62 15.18
CA TRP A 248 -14.32 -15.18 15.67
C TRP A 248 -15.45 -15.43 14.66
N CYS A 249 -15.22 -15.18 13.38
CA CYS A 249 -16.22 -15.47 12.34
C CYS A 249 -16.56 -16.96 12.24
N VAL A 250 -15.59 -17.84 12.53
CA VAL A 250 -15.78 -19.29 12.59
C VAL A 250 -16.49 -19.73 13.87
N TRP A 251 -16.08 -19.19 15.03
CA TRP A 251 -16.52 -19.66 16.35
C TRP A 251 -17.62 -18.81 16.98
N GLY A 252 -17.41 -17.50 17.12
CA GLY A 252 -18.32 -16.57 17.79
C GLY A 252 -19.72 -16.56 17.18
N ILE A 253 -19.81 -16.62 15.85
CA ILE A 253 -21.09 -16.54 15.12
C ILE A 253 -21.93 -17.82 15.27
N SER A 254 -21.31 -18.93 15.71
CA SER A 254 -22.04 -20.14 16.08
C SER A 254 -22.68 -20.08 17.48
N ALA A 255 -22.37 -19.06 18.30
CA ALA A 255 -22.77 -18.97 19.71
C ALA A 255 -24.07 -18.20 20.01
N GLY A 256 -24.74 -17.60 19.01
CA GLY A 256 -26.08 -16.97 19.18
C GLY A 256 -26.13 -15.45 18.95
N LYS A 257 -27.34 -14.89 18.76
CA LYS A 257 -27.67 -13.75 17.87
C LYS A 257 -27.45 -12.30 18.37
N GLU A 258 -27.53 -11.99 19.66
CA GLU A 258 -27.74 -10.59 20.11
C GLU A 258 -26.50 -9.93 20.70
N TRP A 259 -25.65 -10.72 21.36
CA TRP A 259 -24.46 -10.23 22.05
C TRP A 259 -23.41 -9.67 21.09
N GLU A 260 -23.36 -10.14 19.83
CA GLU A 260 -22.40 -9.64 18.83
C GLU A 260 -22.68 -8.19 18.44
N THR A 261 -23.94 -7.85 18.17
CA THR A 261 -24.29 -6.44 17.86
C THR A 261 -24.09 -5.57 19.10
N LEU A 262 -24.45 -6.08 20.29
CA LEU A 262 -24.25 -5.40 21.57
C LEU A 262 -22.77 -5.23 21.95
N LEU A 263 -21.86 -6.08 21.46
CA LEU A 263 -20.43 -6.01 21.74
C LEU A 263 -19.69 -5.19 20.68
N PHE A 264 -19.92 -5.51 19.39
CA PHE A 264 -19.16 -4.92 18.29
C PHE A 264 -19.65 -3.54 17.87
N ALA A 265 -20.92 -3.19 18.08
CA ALA A 265 -21.37 -1.83 17.79
C ALA A 265 -20.74 -0.80 18.76
N PRO A 266 -20.72 -1.01 20.08
CA PRO A 266 -19.96 -0.14 20.99
C PRO A 266 -18.46 -0.17 20.69
N LEU A 267 -17.88 -1.33 20.41
CA LEU A 267 -16.45 -1.42 20.07
C LEU A 267 -16.11 -0.63 18.80
N SER A 268 -16.98 -0.66 17.79
CA SER A 268 -16.82 0.14 16.56
C SER A 268 -16.81 1.64 16.88
N LEU A 269 -17.73 2.09 17.74
CA LEU A 269 -17.81 3.50 18.16
C LEU A 269 -16.62 3.91 19.04
N LEU A 270 -16.12 3.01 19.87
CA LEU A 270 -14.93 3.24 20.69
C LEU A 270 -13.66 3.41 19.84
N LEU A 271 -13.60 2.85 18.63
CA LEU A 271 -12.47 3.00 17.71
C LEU A 271 -12.49 4.32 16.91
N VAL A 272 -13.61 5.02 16.88
CA VAL A 272 -13.76 6.28 16.11
C VAL A 272 -12.78 7.38 16.55
N PRO A 273 -12.65 7.71 17.85
CA PRO A 273 -11.70 8.76 18.28
C PRO A 273 -10.25 8.41 17.95
N TYR A 274 -9.90 7.13 18.02
CA TYR A 274 -8.55 6.62 17.80
C TYR A 274 -8.18 6.51 16.31
N THR A 275 -9.17 6.40 15.42
CA THR A 275 -8.93 6.45 13.97
C THR A 275 -8.91 7.88 13.43
N ALA A 276 -9.52 8.84 14.15
CA ALA A 276 -9.54 10.25 13.80
C ALA A 276 -8.27 11.00 14.23
N ASN A 277 -7.80 10.73 15.46
CA ASN A 277 -6.62 11.37 16.02
C ASN A 277 -5.42 10.44 15.80
N TRP A 278 -4.45 10.91 15.03
CA TRP A 278 -3.17 10.25 14.80
C TRP A 278 -2.60 9.77 16.14
N LEU A 279 -2.64 8.46 16.35
CA LEU A 279 -2.37 7.84 17.64
C LEU A 279 -0.99 8.24 18.14
N GLU A 280 -0.96 9.16 19.10
CA GLU A 280 0.27 9.68 19.72
C GLU A 280 1.06 8.58 20.47
N ASN A 281 0.50 7.37 20.58
CA ASN A 281 1.12 6.22 21.21
C ASN A 281 0.99 4.96 20.35
N ALA A 282 2.14 4.29 20.14
CA ALA A 282 2.29 3.04 19.42
C ALA A 282 1.29 1.94 19.85
N TRP A 283 1.06 1.77 21.15
CA TRP A 283 0.13 0.74 21.64
C TRP A 283 -1.33 1.05 21.27
N GLY A 284 -1.70 2.33 21.21
CA GLY A 284 -3.02 2.74 20.71
C GLY A 284 -3.21 2.32 19.25
N ALA A 285 -2.21 2.55 18.41
CA ALA A 285 -2.20 2.10 17.01
C ALA A 285 -2.31 0.57 16.89
N ALA A 286 -1.53 -0.17 17.68
CA ALA A 286 -1.60 -1.63 17.70
C ALA A 286 -2.99 -2.16 18.10
N LEU A 287 -3.64 -1.54 19.09
CA LEU A 287 -4.99 -1.91 19.53
C LEU A 287 -6.06 -1.56 18.48
N VAL A 288 -5.94 -0.43 17.78
CA VAL A 288 -6.83 -0.08 16.66
C VAL A 288 -6.72 -1.10 15.54
N ILE A 289 -5.51 -1.53 15.18
CA ILE A 289 -5.32 -2.59 14.19
C ILE A 289 -5.94 -3.90 14.65
N LEU A 290 -5.74 -4.28 15.92
CA LEU A 290 -6.31 -5.50 16.49
C LEU A 290 -7.84 -5.50 16.46
N PHE A 291 -8.47 -4.54 17.13
CA PHE A 291 -9.92 -4.49 17.26
C PHE A 291 -10.62 -4.04 15.98
N GLY A 292 -9.99 -3.21 15.17
CA GLY A 292 -10.50 -2.80 13.86
C GLY A 292 -10.56 -3.95 12.88
N ASN A 293 -9.53 -4.81 12.81
CA ASN A 293 -9.60 -6.05 12.03
C ASN A 293 -10.72 -6.98 12.50
N LEU A 294 -10.85 -7.17 13.83
CA LEU A 294 -11.92 -7.98 14.40
C LEU A 294 -13.31 -7.44 14.03
N VAL A 295 -13.57 -6.16 14.27
CA VAL A 295 -14.85 -5.50 14.00
C VAL A 295 -15.19 -5.54 12.51
N THR A 296 -14.26 -5.15 11.65
CA THR A 296 -14.50 -5.10 10.21
C THR A 296 -14.67 -6.49 9.60
N ALA A 297 -13.96 -7.51 10.10
CA ALA A 297 -14.16 -8.90 9.69
C ALA A 297 -15.57 -9.39 10.04
N VAL A 298 -16.07 -9.08 11.24
CA VAL A 298 -17.42 -9.46 11.67
C VAL A 298 -18.49 -8.79 10.78
N TRP A 299 -18.37 -7.49 10.53
CA TRP A 299 -19.33 -6.77 9.66
C TRP A 299 -19.28 -7.25 8.21
N ALA A 300 -18.08 -7.46 7.65
CA ALA A 300 -17.95 -8.01 6.30
C ALA A 300 -18.50 -9.43 6.20
N TYR A 301 -18.19 -10.30 7.18
CA TYR A 301 -18.72 -11.65 7.24
C TYR A 301 -20.25 -11.65 7.28
N ARG A 302 -20.86 -10.77 8.07
CA ARG A 302 -22.32 -10.58 8.06
C ARG A 302 -22.79 -10.28 6.63
N ILE A 303 -22.36 -9.15 6.05
CA ILE A 303 -22.77 -8.72 4.70
C ILE A 303 -22.62 -9.86 3.65
N LEU A 304 -21.56 -10.65 3.75
CA LEU A 304 -21.29 -11.76 2.83
C LEU A 304 -22.17 -13.00 3.09
N SER A 305 -22.38 -13.37 4.36
CA SER A 305 -22.95 -14.67 4.77
C SER A 305 -24.48 -14.72 4.84
N PHE A 306 -25.16 -13.57 4.73
CA PHE A 306 -26.61 -13.51 4.86
C PHE A 306 -27.37 -13.95 3.59
N PRO A 307 -28.27 -14.96 3.72
CA PRO A 307 -29.14 -15.36 2.62
C PRO A 307 -30.20 -14.29 2.37
N PRO A 308 -30.71 -14.18 1.13
CA PRO A 308 -31.83 -13.29 0.84
C PRO A 308 -33.04 -13.64 1.72
N GLN A 309 -33.56 -12.66 2.46
CA GLN A 309 -34.78 -12.83 3.26
C GLN A 309 -35.99 -12.99 2.33
N LYS A 310 -36.45 -14.24 2.18
CA LYS A 310 -37.37 -14.72 1.14
C LYS A 310 -36.81 -14.50 -0.28
N PRO A 311 -36.57 -15.56 -1.09
CA PRO A 311 -36.23 -15.34 -2.49
C PRO A 311 -37.35 -14.51 -3.12
N ALA A 312 -36.99 -13.42 -3.80
CA ALA A 312 -37.96 -12.73 -4.63
C ALA A 312 -38.46 -13.74 -5.67
N GLU A 313 -39.75 -13.69 -6.02
CA GLU A 313 -40.34 -14.55 -7.08
C GLU A 313 -39.69 -14.33 -8.47
N GLN A 314 -38.77 -13.36 -8.58
CA GLN A 314 -38.10 -12.96 -9.81
C GLN A 314 -36.64 -13.43 -9.82
N SER A 315 -36.23 -14.08 -10.90
CA SER A 315 -34.84 -14.39 -11.19
C SER A 315 -34.07 -13.11 -11.52
N GLY A 316 -32.92 -12.88 -10.89
CA GLY A 316 -32.11 -11.71 -11.19
C GLY A 316 -30.92 -11.48 -10.27
N LEU A 317 -30.07 -10.54 -10.70
CA LEU A 317 -28.91 -10.02 -9.95
C LEU A 317 -28.93 -8.49 -9.93
N ARG A 318 -30.03 -7.84 -10.31
CA ARG A 318 -30.09 -6.40 -10.57
C ARG A 318 -29.77 -5.61 -9.31
N ARG A 319 -30.42 -5.94 -8.21
CA ARG A 319 -30.27 -5.20 -6.95
C ARG A 319 -28.86 -5.36 -6.42
N LEU A 320 -28.32 -6.58 -6.45
CA LEU A 320 -26.95 -6.85 -6.01
C LEU A 320 -25.92 -6.16 -6.91
N ALA A 321 -26.11 -6.18 -8.23
CA ALA A 321 -25.23 -5.50 -9.19
C ALA A 321 -25.23 -3.98 -9.01
N THR A 322 -26.41 -3.36 -8.88
CA THR A 322 -26.54 -1.92 -8.63
C THR A 322 -25.89 -1.52 -7.31
N SER A 323 -26.16 -2.25 -6.23
CA SER A 323 -25.52 -2.01 -4.94
C SER A 323 -24.01 -2.23 -4.97
N HIS A 324 -23.53 -3.17 -5.78
CA HIS A 324 -22.10 -3.40 -5.96
C HIS A 324 -21.42 -2.22 -6.67
N ALA A 325 -22.06 -1.66 -7.70
CA ALA A 325 -21.59 -0.43 -8.33
C ALA A 325 -21.55 0.75 -7.34
N ILE A 326 -22.58 0.88 -6.48
CA ILE A 326 -22.59 1.91 -5.42
C ILE A 326 -21.50 1.65 -4.37
N ALA A 327 -21.26 0.39 -3.98
CA ALA A 327 -20.21 0.01 -3.05
C ALA A 327 -18.85 0.50 -3.57
N PHE A 328 -18.53 0.19 -4.83
CA PHE A 328 -17.25 0.56 -5.41
C PHE A 328 -17.16 2.03 -5.83
N LEU A 329 -18.29 2.71 -6.07
CA LEU A 329 -18.34 4.17 -6.13
C LEU A 329 -17.91 4.79 -4.78
N LEU A 330 -18.41 4.27 -3.66
CA LEU A 330 -18.00 4.75 -2.33
C LEU A 330 -16.53 4.44 -2.04
N PHE A 331 -16.05 3.24 -2.40
CA PHE A 331 -14.63 2.90 -2.31
C PHE A 331 -13.76 3.92 -3.06
N THR A 332 -14.06 4.16 -4.34
CA THR A 332 -13.32 5.10 -5.18
C THR A 332 -13.41 6.52 -4.65
N LEU A 333 -14.59 6.97 -4.21
CA LEU A 333 -14.79 8.30 -3.66
C LEU A 333 -13.95 8.50 -2.39
N PHE A 334 -13.99 7.56 -1.44
CA PHE A 334 -13.23 7.67 -0.20
C PHE A 334 -11.72 7.60 -0.45
N ALA A 335 -11.26 6.70 -1.32
CA ALA A 335 -9.85 6.62 -1.71
C ALA A 335 -9.39 7.90 -2.43
N PHE A 336 -10.19 8.41 -3.36
CA PHE A 336 -9.90 9.65 -4.08
C PHE A 336 -9.85 10.84 -3.13
N LEU A 337 -10.85 11.03 -2.28
CA LEU A 337 -10.86 12.14 -1.32
C LEU A 337 -9.69 12.06 -0.33
N TYR A 338 -9.25 10.85 0.03
CA TYR A 338 -8.11 10.65 0.92
C TYR A 338 -6.79 11.05 0.28
N TYR A 339 -6.55 10.69 -0.98
CA TYR A 339 -5.28 10.98 -1.67
C TYR A 339 -5.26 12.33 -2.37
N ALA A 340 -6.37 12.75 -2.99
CA ALA A 340 -6.46 14.04 -3.65
C ALA A 340 -6.32 15.22 -2.67
N SER A 341 -6.51 15.00 -1.37
CA SER A 341 -6.29 16.04 -0.35
C SER A 341 -4.82 16.46 -0.20
N TYR A 342 -3.87 15.63 -0.63
CA TYR A 342 -2.45 16.00 -0.64
C TYR A 342 -2.09 16.96 -1.80
N ASP A 343 -2.92 16.97 -2.85
CA ASP A 343 -2.70 17.81 -4.05
C ASP A 343 -3.66 19.03 -4.09
N ILE A 344 -4.89 18.86 -3.60
CA ILE A 344 -6.00 19.82 -3.74
C ILE A 344 -6.74 19.96 -2.41
N SER A 345 -7.03 21.20 -1.98
CA SER A 345 -7.84 21.49 -0.79
C SER A 345 -9.33 21.20 -1.03
N ILE A 346 -9.71 19.91 -1.03
CA ILE A 346 -11.09 19.46 -1.29
C ILE A 346 -11.92 19.42 0.00
N LEU A 347 -11.31 18.96 1.10
CA LEU A 347 -12.00 18.72 2.36
C LEU A 347 -11.84 19.91 3.32
N PRO A 348 -12.90 20.30 4.05
CA PRO A 348 -12.81 21.33 5.09
C PRO A 348 -12.24 20.79 6.42
N PHE A 349 -11.80 19.53 6.44
CA PHE A 349 -11.26 18.82 7.60
C PHE A 349 -10.12 17.87 7.16
N PRO A 350 -9.27 17.40 8.08
CA PRO A 350 -8.20 16.44 7.76
C PRO A 350 -8.74 15.17 7.09
N ASN A 351 -8.08 14.71 6.03
CA ASN A 351 -8.46 13.51 5.28
C ASN A 351 -8.58 12.24 6.14
N THR A 352 -7.90 12.17 7.28
CA THR A 352 -8.02 11.07 8.25
C THR A 352 -9.43 10.85 8.77
N TRP A 353 -10.30 11.87 8.79
CA TRP A 353 -11.70 11.72 9.19
C TRP A 353 -12.53 10.81 8.26
N LEU A 354 -12.03 10.51 7.06
CA LEU A 354 -12.65 9.52 6.17
C LEU A 354 -12.63 8.10 6.76
N LEU A 355 -11.66 7.79 7.62
CA LEU A 355 -11.49 6.47 8.24
C LEU A 355 -12.60 6.16 9.27
N PRO A 356 -12.82 6.99 10.31
CA PRO A 356 -13.95 6.79 11.22
C PRO A 356 -15.29 6.89 10.50
N ALA A 357 -15.43 7.77 9.50
CA ALA A 357 -16.65 7.86 8.70
C ALA A 357 -16.95 6.55 7.96
N ALA A 358 -15.94 5.94 7.32
CA ALA A 358 -16.08 4.65 6.67
C ALA A 358 -16.41 3.53 7.66
N LEU A 359 -15.81 3.54 8.86
CA LEU A 359 -16.09 2.55 9.91
C LEU A 359 -17.54 2.64 10.41
N VAL A 360 -18.04 3.86 10.65
CA VAL A 360 -19.43 4.10 11.06
C VAL A 360 -20.40 3.69 9.96
N LEU A 361 -20.14 4.05 8.70
CA LEU A 361 -21.00 3.65 7.59
C LEU A 361 -21.01 2.13 7.39
N LEU A 362 -19.85 1.46 7.51
CA LEU A 362 -19.75 -0.01 7.47
C LEU A 362 -20.59 -0.66 8.58
N LEU A 363 -20.53 -0.11 9.80
CA LEU A 363 -21.37 -0.54 10.92
C LEU A 363 -22.86 -0.42 10.57
N LEU A 364 -23.30 0.73 10.05
CA LEU A 364 -24.70 0.96 9.68
C LEU A 364 -25.18 -0.04 8.62
N PHE A 365 -24.39 -0.29 7.58
CA PHE A 365 -24.74 -1.29 6.55
C PHE A 365 -24.73 -2.72 7.09
N GLY A 366 -23.76 -3.07 7.92
CA GLY A 366 -23.62 -4.42 8.49
C GLY A 366 -24.72 -4.78 9.51
N GLN A 367 -25.31 -3.77 10.16
CA GLN A 367 -26.41 -3.96 11.12
C GLN A 367 -27.78 -4.24 10.46
N LEU A 368 -27.97 -3.87 9.19
CA LEU A 368 -29.22 -4.10 8.46
C LEU A 368 -29.58 -5.59 8.33
N GLU A 369 -28.58 -6.46 8.44
CA GLU A 369 -28.75 -7.89 8.30
C GLU A 369 -28.94 -8.58 9.65
N HIS A 370 -30.02 -9.35 9.83
CA HIS A 370 -30.30 -10.06 11.08
C HIS A 370 -30.05 -11.57 10.96
N LEU A 371 -29.14 -12.12 11.80
CA LEU A 371 -28.89 -13.56 11.95
C LEU A 371 -30.22 -14.24 12.25
N SER A 372 -30.79 -14.93 11.27
CA SER A 372 -32.11 -15.54 11.39
C SER A 372 -32.04 -17.00 11.86
N THR A 373 -30.91 -17.68 11.62
CA THR A 373 -30.70 -19.09 12.00
C THR A 373 -29.34 -19.31 12.68
N PRO A 374 -29.30 -19.97 13.86
CA PRO A 374 -28.05 -20.44 14.46
C PRO A 374 -27.27 -21.31 13.46
N ALA A 375 -25.95 -21.17 13.43
CA ALA A 375 -25.09 -22.07 12.68
C ALA A 375 -24.86 -23.35 13.49
N GLU A 376 -24.90 -24.52 12.82
CA GLU A 376 -24.25 -25.70 13.41
C GLU A 376 -22.75 -25.40 13.54
N PRO A 377 -22.11 -25.67 14.69
CA PRO A 377 -20.69 -25.43 14.88
C PRO A 377 -19.89 -26.25 13.86
N GLU A 378 -19.09 -25.58 13.04
CA GLU A 378 -18.22 -26.27 12.10
C GLU A 378 -17.18 -27.14 12.85
N ARG A 379 -16.96 -28.36 12.37
CA ARG A 379 -15.92 -29.26 12.90
C ARG A 379 -14.56 -28.57 12.91
N LYS A 380 -13.72 -28.93 13.90
CA LYS A 380 -12.38 -28.41 14.27
C LYS A 380 -11.29 -28.30 13.17
N ARG A 381 -11.60 -28.45 11.89
CA ARG A 381 -10.64 -28.43 10.77
C ARG A 381 -10.17 -27.03 10.30
N PRO A 382 -10.91 -25.90 10.42
CA PRO A 382 -10.42 -24.61 9.92
C PRO A 382 -9.22 -24.08 10.74
N TYR A 383 -9.05 -24.52 11.98
CA TYR A 383 -7.99 -24.02 12.87
C TYR A 383 -6.58 -24.36 12.40
N LEU A 384 -6.38 -25.50 11.72
CA LEU A 384 -5.06 -25.87 11.23
C LEU A 384 -4.60 -24.90 10.13
N THR A 385 -5.47 -24.53 9.19
CA THR A 385 -5.16 -23.55 8.14
C THR A 385 -4.85 -22.18 8.74
N LEU A 386 -5.58 -21.75 9.78
CA LEU A 386 -5.31 -20.49 10.49
C LEU A 386 -3.93 -20.50 11.17
N LEU A 387 -3.54 -21.61 11.81
CA LEU A 387 -2.24 -21.75 12.45
C LEU A 387 -1.09 -21.77 11.43
N LEU A 388 -1.29 -22.38 10.26
CA LEU A 388 -0.29 -22.39 9.19
C LEU A 388 0.03 -20.97 8.69
N LEU A 389 -0.93 -20.05 8.69
CA LEU A 389 -0.71 -18.66 8.29
C LEU A 389 0.16 -17.86 9.28
N LEU A 390 0.35 -18.36 10.51
CA LEU A 390 1.28 -17.76 11.48
C LEU A 390 2.73 -18.22 11.30
N LEU A 391 3.00 -19.28 10.55
CA LEU A 391 4.35 -19.83 10.42
C LEU A 391 5.31 -18.84 9.76
N LEU A 392 4.89 -18.15 8.69
CA LEU A 392 5.73 -17.17 7.99
C LEU A 392 6.02 -15.93 8.85
N PRO A 393 5.02 -15.26 9.46
CA PRO A 393 5.28 -14.15 10.37
C PRO A 393 6.13 -14.55 11.58
N LEU A 394 5.88 -15.73 12.16
CA LEU A 394 6.65 -16.22 13.31
C LEU A 394 8.10 -16.51 12.91
N TYR A 395 8.32 -17.20 11.78
CA TYR A 395 9.65 -17.45 11.25
C TYR A 395 10.40 -16.13 11.04
N GLN A 396 9.81 -15.17 10.33
CA GLN A 396 10.45 -13.87 10.10
C GLN A 396 10.68 -13.09 11.39
N HIS A 397 9.80 -13.20 12.38
CA HIS A 397 10.02 -12.58 13.69
C HIS A 397 11.24 -13.18 14.40
N LEU A 398 11.38 -14.51 14.38
CA LEU A 398 12.48 -15.23 15.03
C LEU A 398 13.81 -15.09 14.29
N THR A 399 13.80 -14.92 12.97
CA THR A 399 15.00 -14.79 12.14
C THR A 399 15.26 -13.37 11.67
N TRP A 400 14.58 -12.38 12.25
CA TRP A 400 14.77 -10.99 11.83
C TRP A 400 16.14 -10.48 12.26
N HIS A 401 16.85 -9.86 11.32
CA HIS A 401 18.08 -9.14 11.58
C HIS A 401 17.87 -7.67 11.18
N THR A 402 17.86 -6.80 12.18
CA THR A 402 17.89 -5.35 11.95
C THR A 402 19.33 -4.97 11.64
N PRO A 403 19.59 -4.25 10.53
CA PRO A 403 20.93 -3.76 10.23
C PRO A 403 21.50 -2.96 11.39
N THR A 404 22.77 -3.20 11.69
CA THR A 404 23.53 -2.45 12.70
C THR A 404 24.70 -1.73 12.03
N PRO A 405 25.18 -0.60 12.58
CA PRO A 405 26.39 0.04 12.08
C PRO A 405 27.55 -0.96 12.02
N THR A 406 28.32 -0.93 10.94
CA THR A 406 29.38 -1.91 10.66
C THR A 406 30.79 -1.36 10.89
N THR A 407 30.95 -0.04 10.92
CA THR A 407 32.26 0.62 10.92
C THR A 407 32.25 1.86 11.83
N ASN A 408 33.35 2.09 12.54
CA ASN A 408 33.54 3.38 13.22
C ASN A 408 33.70 4.49 12.17
N THR A 409 33.23 5.69 12.50
CA THR A 409 33.34 6.85 11.61
C THR A 409 34.79 7.27 11.48
N SER A 410 35.26 7.46 10.25
CA SER A 410 36.56 8.04 9.93
C SER A 410 36.51 8.64 8.54
N PHE A 411 37.34 9.64 8.28
CA PHE A 411 37.54 10.13 6.92
C PHE A 411 38.46 9.21 6.08
N PRO A 412 38.35 9.24 4.75
CA PRO A 412 37.34 9.96 3.96
C PRO A 412 35.95 9.29 4.05
N LEU A 413 34.88 10.08 3.88
CA LEU A 413 33.49 9.58 3.91
C LEU A 413 32.85 9.68 2.52
N ARG A 414 32.34 8.56 1.99
CA ARG A 414 31.56 8.56 0.77
C ARG A 414 30.10 8.89 1.10
N VAL A 415 29.57 9.98 0.56
CA VAL A 415 28.18 10.40 0.76
C VAL A 415 27.42 10.41 -0.56
N MET A 416 26.11 10.17 -0.49
CA MET A 416 25.22 10.14 -1.66
C MET A 416 23.87 10.75 -1.32
N THR A 417 23.29 11.50 -2.27
CA THR A 417 21.89 11.92 -2.21
C THR A 417 21.12 11.32 -3.37
N TYR A 418 19.87 10.89 -3.13
CA TYR A 418 19.03 10.30 -4.14
C TYR A 418 17.53 10.46 -3.81
N ASN A 419 16.81 11.26 -4.62
CA ASN A 419 15.36 11.17 -4.70
C ASN A 419 14.99 9.86 -5.42
N ILE A 420 14.21 8.98 -4.78
CA ILE A 420 13.93 7.64 -5.30
C ILE A 420 12.55 7.49 -5.96
N HIS A 421 11.78 8.57 -6.11
CA HIS A 421 10.48 8.58 -6.78
C HIS A 421 9.51 7.51 -6.27
N ASP A 422 9.35 7.40 -4.95
CA ASP A 422 8.55 6.36 -4.28
C ASP A 422 8.95 4.91 -4.63
N GLY A 423 10.12 4.70 -5.24
CA GLY A 423 10.64 3.42 -5.72
C GLY A 423 10.36 3.12 -7.19
N PHE A 424 9.69 4.02 -7.93
CA PHE A 424 9.31 3.81 -9.32
C PHE A 424 10.35 4.35 -10.29
N ASP A 425 10.50 3.66 -11.41
CA ASP A 425 11.31 4.12 -12.53
C ASP A 425 10.52 5.08 -13.44
N THR A 426 11.22 5.67 -14.39
CA THR A 426 10.65 6.62 -15.37
C THR A 426 9.56 6.04 -16.29
N ASN A 427 9.38 4.71 -16.31
CA ASN A 427 8.33 4.03 -17.07
C ASN A 427 7.12 3.61 -16.21
N GLY A 428 7.18 3.83 -14.90
CA GLY A 428 6.16 3.45 -13.93
C GLY A 428 6.29 2.02 -13.40
N HIS A 429 7.47 1.41 -13.50
CA HIS A 429 7.78 0.12 -12.88
C HIS A 429 8.35 0.31 -11.47
N LEU A 430 7.85 -0.42 -10.46
CA LEU A 430 8.40 -0.39 -9.11
C LEU A 430 9.72 -1.16 -9.03
N GLY A 431 10.84 -0.44 -9.13
CA GLY A 431 12.19 -0.96 -9.41
C GLY A 431 13.18 -0.91 -8.24
N MET A 432 12.79 -1.44 -7.07
CA MET A 432 13.59 -1.36 -5.84
C MET A 432 15.02 -1.91 -5.96
N GLU A 433 15.20 -3.03 -6.66
CA GLU A 433 16.52 -3.63 -6.87
C GLU A 433 17.41 -2.76 -7.77
N ALA A 434 16.85 -2.08 -8.77
CA ALA A 434 17.61 -1.17 -9.62
C ALA A 434 18.13 0.03 -8.82
N ILE A 435 17.30 0.60 -7.94
CA ILE A 435 17.69 1.68 -7.02
C ILE A 435 18.82 1.22 -6.09
N ALA A 436 18.69 0.03 -5.48
CA ALA A 436 19.74 -0.52 -4.62
C ALA A 436 21.07 -0.72 -5.38
N GLN A 437 21.03 -1.21 -6.62
CA GLN A 437 22.23 -1.40 -7.43
C GLN A 437 22.93 -0.08 -7.78
N VAL A 438 22.16 0.99 -8.06
CA VAL A 438 22.73 2.33 -8.25
C VAL A 438 23.46 2.78 -6.99
N ILE A 439 22.83 2.64 -5.82
CA ILE A 439 23.44 2.96 -4.54
C ILE A 439 24.71 2.13 -4.30
N GLU A 440 24.64 0.81 -4.48
CA GLU A 440 25.78 -0.10 -4.27
C GLU A 440 26.95 0.22 -5.20
N SER A 441 26.68 0.65 -6.44
CA SER A 441 27.73 1.05 -7.40
C SER A 441 28.57 2.23 -6.92
N GLN A 442 28.01 3.07 -6.04
CA GLN A 442 28.67 4.25 -5.47
C GLN A 442 29.31 3.97 -4.11
N GLN A 443 29.03 2.81 -3.51
CA GLN A 443 29.51 2.36 -2.20
C GLN A 443 29.44 3.43 -1.09
N PRO A 444 28.34 4.18 -0.94
CA PRO A 444 28.26 5.25 0.05
C PRO A 444 28.31 4.71 1.49
N ASP A 445 28.93 5.49 2.36
CA ASP A 445 28.90 5.31 3.81
C ASP A 445 27.65 5.94 4.42
N ILE A 446 27.19 7.05 3.83
CA ILE A 446 25.99 7.79 4.24
C ILE A 446 25.14 8.13 3.01
N ILE A 447 23.84 7.88 3.10
CA ILE A 447 22.89 8.13 2.01
C ILE A 447 21.77 9.03 2.53
N ALA A 448 21.52 10.15 1.86
CA ALA A 448 20.31 10.97 2.03
C ALA A 448 19.29 10.57 0.97
N LEU A 449 18.12 10.06 1.39
CA LEU A 449 17.03 9.68 0.49
C LEU A 449 15.85 10.62 0.63
N GLN A 450 15.22 10.95 -0.49
CA GLN A 450 13.99 11.73 -0.59
C GLN A 450 12.90 10.90 -1.28
N GLU A 451 11.63 11.30 -1.09
CA GLU A 451 10.44 10.57 -1.60
C GLU A 451 10.38 9.12 -1.13
N ILE A 452 10.72 8.94 0.14
CA ILE A 452 10.57 7.65 0.80
C ILE A 452 9.09 7.49 1.13
N SER A 453 8.47 6.45 0.59
CA SER A 453 7.15 6.01 1.02
C SER A 453 7.19 4.72 1.84
N ARG A 454 6.34 4.72 2.87
CA ARG A 454 6.19 3.67 3.88
C ARG A 454 4.75 3.21 4.01
N GLY A 455 4.06 3.00 2.88
CA GLY A 455 2.76 2.34 2.89
C GLY A 455 1.60 3.04 2.23
N TRP A 456 1.81 4.02 1.37
CA TRP A 456 0.65 4.54 0.63
C TRP A 456 0.01 3.42 -0.22
N ALA A 457 -1.31 3.32 -0.21
CA ALA A 457 -2.00 2.35 -1.05
C ALA A 457 -1.76 2.61 -2.55
N VAL A 458 -1.49 3.86 -2.94
CA VAL A 458 -1.18 4.23 -4.32
C VAL A 458 0.19 3.75 -4.78
N ASN A 459 1.15 3.45 -3.91
CA ASN A 459 2.41 2.78 -4.31
C ASN A 459 2.43 1.29 -3.94
N GLY A 460 1.24 0.69 -3.77
CA GLY A 460 1.12 -0.73 -3.50
C GLY A 460 1.44 -1.11 -2.05
N SER A 461 1.43 -0.14 -1.13
CA SER A 461 1.68 -0.32 0.29
C SER A 461 3.07 -0.86 0.65
N ILE A 462 4.07 -0.55 -0.17
CA ILE A 462 5.48 -0.91 0.10
C ILE A 462 6.11 0.00 1.17
N ASP A 463 7.00 -0.55 1.99
CA ASP A 463 7.97 0.21 2.79
C ASP A 463 9.33 0.22 2.09
N THR A 464 9.54 1.24 1.25
CA THR A 464 10.77 1.40 0.46
C THR A 464 12.01 1.52 1.36
N LEU A 465 11.86 2.15 2.53
CA LEU A 465 12.95 2.39 3.47
C LEU A 465 13.44 1.12 4.15
N ILE A 466 12.52 0.32 4.68
CA ILE A 466 12.88 -0.95 5.33
C ILE A 466 13.45 -1.92 4.31
N TRP A 467 12.90 -1.93 3.09
CA TRP A 467 13.43 -2.74 2.01
C TRP A 467 14.88 -2.37 1.68
N LEU A 468 15.15 -1.08 1.43
CA LEU A 468 16.51 -0.58 1.11
C LEU A 468 17.48 -0.78 2.28
N SER A 469 17.08 -0.46 3.50
CA SER A 469 17.90 -0.65 4.70
C SER A 469 18.40 -2.08 4.84
N ARG A 470 17.52 -3.07 4.62
CA ARG A 470 17.89 -4.49 4.68
C ARG A 470 18.73 -4.91 3.48
N ARG A 471 18.38 -4.49 2.27
CA ARG A 471 19.09 -4.84 1.04
C ARG A 471 20.52 -4.31 1.02
N LEU A 472 20.74 -3.12 1.58
CA LEU A 472 22.03 -2.43 1.68
C LEU A 472 22.77 -2.73 2.99
N ASN A 473 22.12 -3.40 3.95
CA ASN A 473 22.58 -3.62 5.32
C ASN A 473 23.01 -2.32 6.02
N MET A 474 22.18 -1.28 5.92
CA MET A 474 22.43 0.04 6.51
C MET A 474 21.28 0.45 7.43
N PRO A 475 21.54 0.69 8.73
CA PRO A 475 20.59 1.36 9.63
C PRO A 475 20.10 2.68 9.06
N TYR A 476 18.90 3.10 9.47
CA TYR A 476 18.28 4.33 8.97
C TYR A 476 17.72 5.22 10.07
N ILE A 477 17.57 6.50 9.71
CA ILE A 477 16.69 7.47 10.36
C ILE A 477 15.62 7.87 9.35
N TYR A 478 14.40 8.04 9.82
CA TYR A 478 13.28 8.48 9.00
C TYR A 478 12.68 9.78 9.55
N GLY A 479 12.46 10.75 8.66
CA GLY A 479 11.79 12.01 8.94
C GLY A 479 10.52 12.15 8.11
N PRO A 480 9.34 11.87 8.69
CA PRO A 480 8.06 12.09 8.01
C PRO A 480 7.84 13.59 7.78
N THR A 481 7.36 13.98 6.60
CA THR A 481 7.11 15.39 6.27
C THR A 481 5.64 15.67 5.96
N ALA A 482 5.01 14.86 5.11
CA ALA A 482 3.61 15.05 4.72
C ALA A 482 2.64 14.40 5.73
N ASP A 483 2.82 13.10 5.91
CA ASP A 483 2.15 12.26 6.90
C ASP A 483 3.20 11.29 7.49
N PRO A 484 2.83 10.38 8.40
CA PRO A 484 3.78 9.42 8.97
C PRO A 484 4.42 8.47 7.96
N LEU A 485 3.96 8.43 6.71
CA LEU A 485 4.31 7.44 5.70
C LEU A 485 5.19 7.99 4.58
N TRP A 486 5.23 9.31 4.36
CA TRP A 486 6.07 9.91 3.33
C TRP A 486 7.04 10.98 3.87
N GLY A 487 8.29 10.93 3.42
CA GLY A 487 9.29 11.92 3.80
C GLY A 487 10.72 11.59 3.38
N ASN A 488 11.67 11.98 4.23
CA ASN A 488 13.10 11.87 3.97
C ASN A 488 13.75 10.81 4.88
N ALA A 489 14.89 10.28 4.47
CA ALA A 489 15.67 9.36 5.28
C ALA A 489 17.17 9.63 5.20
N ILE A 490 17.89 9.16 6.22
CA ILE A 490 19.35 9.01 6.20
C ILE A 490 19.67 7.55 6.50
N LEU A 491 20.43 6.88 5.63
CA LEU A 491 21.01 5.56 5.90
C LEU A 491 22.51 5.73 6.18
N SER A 492 23.05 5.02 7.18
CA SER A 492 24.45 5.15 7.57
C SER A 492 25.06 3.81 7.97
N ARG A 493 26.27 3.52 7.47
CA ARG A 493 27.11 2.40 7.94
C ARG A 493 27.76 2.70 9.30
N HIS A 494 27.81 3.96 9.67
CA HIS A 494 28.48 4.46 10.85
C HIS A 494 27.52 4.72 12.01
N PRO A 495 27.98 4.57 13.26
CA PRO A 495 27.18 4.90 14.43
C PRO A 495 26.91 6.40 14.49
N LEU A 496 25.66 6.73 14.81
CA LEU A 496 25.19 8.11 14.97
C LEU A 496 25.25 8.48 16.44
N ILE A 497 25.77 9.66 16.76
CA ILE A 497 25.83 10.16 18.14
C ILE A 497 24.63 11.03 18.50
N ASN A 498 23.97 11.60 17.50
CA ASN A 498 22.78 12.43 17.65
C ASN A 498 21.97 12.41 16.34
N GLN A 499 20.66 12.62 16.44
CA GLN A 499 19.78 12.62 15.27
C GLN A 499 18.47 13.32 15.57
N GLY A 500 17.81 13.81 14.52
CA GLY A 500 16.50 14.42 14.66
C GLY A 500 15.85 14.74 13.33
N THR A 501 14.66 15.31 13.42
CA THR A 501 13.86 15.74 12.28
C THR A 501 13.21 17.07 12.65
N ALA A 502 12.94 17.91 11.65
CA ALA A 502 12.17 19.12 11.87
C ALA A 502 11.37 19.49 10.61
N PRO A 503 10.17 20.08 10.78
CA PRO A 503 9.38 20.58 9.67
C PRO A 503 10.04 21.83 9.08
N LEU A 504 9.81 22.04 7.78
CA LEU A 504 10.11 23.29 7.10
C LEU A 504 8.86 24.20 7.11
N PRO A 505 9.03 25.54 7.07
CA PRO A 505 7.92 26.50 7.16
C PRO A 505 6.93 26.33 6.00
N THR A 506 5.73 26.90 6.18
CA THR A 506 4.54 26.91 5.28
C THR A 506 3.42 25.94 5.68
N GLU A 507 2.89 26.08 6.91
CA GLU A 507 1.72 25.32 7.42
C GLU A 507 0.51 25.24 6.48
N THR A 508 0.45 26.11 5.45
CA THR A 508 -0.55 26.16 4.38
C THR A 508 -0.34 25.15 3.23
N LEU A 509 0.84 24.52 3.11
CA LEU A 509 1.07 23.50 2.10
C LEU A 509 0.30 22.22 2.42
N LEU A 510 -0.30 21.63 1.38
CA LEU A 510 -1.00 20.35 1.47
C LEU A 510 -0.01 19.19 1.63
N LEU A 511 1.11 19.26 0.92
CA LEU A 511 2.22 18.32 1.03
C LEU A 511 3.40 19.00 1.75
N ARG A 512 3.41 18.90 3.08
CA ARG A 512 4.42 19.52 3.94
C ARG A 512 5.84 19.00 3.67
N ARG A 513 6.82 19.85 3.96
CA ARG A 513 8.26 19.60 3.81
C ARG A 513 8.98 19.59 5.16
N GLY A 514 10.18 19.06 5.17
CA GLY A 514 11.00 18.89 6.38
C GLY A 514 12.41 18.44 6.06
N PHE A 515 13.22 18.30 7.09
CA PHE A 515 14.56 17.73 6.99
C PHE A 515 14.82 16.71 8.09
N THR A 516 15.66 15.74 7.76
CA THR A 516 16.21 14.73 8.68
C THR A 516 17.68 15.03 8.86
N TRP A 517 18.20 14.96 10.08
CA TRP A 517 19.61 15.20 10.34
C TRP A 517 20.21 14.17 11.28
N ALA A 518 21.52 14.00 11.16
CA ALA A 518 22.32 13.10 11.98
C ALA A 518 23.69 13.72 12.27
N GLU A 519 24.28 13.38 13.41
CA GLU A 519 25.66 13.71 13.75
C GLU A 519 26.47 12.43 13.92
N LEU A 520 27.69 12.44 13.36
CA LEU A 520 28.66 11.36 13.45
C LEU A 520 29.97 11.88 14.03
N ASP A 521 30.64 11.07 14.85
CA ASP A 521 31.92 11.44 15.46
C ASP A 521 33.09 10.73 14.74
N PRO A 522 33.92 11.43 13.95
CA PRO A 522 35.11 10.86 13.31
C PRO A 522 36.27 10.58 14.28
N GLY A 523 36.11 10.88 15.59
CA GLY A 523 37.06 10.55 16.65
C GLY A 523 38.06 11.67 17.01
N ASP A 524 37.95 12.84 16.39
CA ASP A 524 38.81 14.00 16.65
C ASP A 524 38.12 15.11 17.48
N GLY A 525 36.90 14.83 17.97
CA GLY A 525 36.14 15.73 18.85
C GLY A 525 35.31 16.79 18.13
N THR A 526 35.31 16.84 16.79
CA THR A 526 34.41 17.72 16.02
C THR A 526 33.44 16.89 15.18
N PRO A 527 32.16 16.77 15.59
CA PRO A 527 31.16 16.00 14.86
C PRO A 527 30.93 16.50 13.43
N ILE A 528 30.51 15.58 12.58
CA ILE A 528 30.05 15.85 11.21
C ILE A 528 28.53 15.88 11.25
N THR A 529 27.91 16.97 10.83
CA THR A 529 26.45 17.08 10.72
C THR A 529 26.03 16.74 9.29
N VAL A 530 25.15 15.76 9.13
CA VAL A 530 24.56 15.40 7.83
C VAL A 530 23.07 15.74 7.86
N VAL A 531 22.59 16.41 6.80
CA VAL A 531 21.19 16.80 6.65
C VAL A 531 20.64 16.26 5.33
N SER A 532 19.48 15.61 5.35
CA SER A 532 18.67 15.22 4.18
C SER A 532 17.41 16.07 4.13
N THR A 533 17.15 16.72 3.00
CA THR A 533 15.96 17.57 2.81
C THR A 533 15.33 17.38 1.44
N HIS A 534 14.08 17.80 1.31
CA HIS A 534 13.35 17.86 0.05
C HIS A 534 12.50 19.14 0.09
N PHE A 535 12.77 20.08 -0.80
CA PHE A 535 12.08 21.37 -0.88
C PHE A 535 10.78 21.30 -1.70
N HIS A 536 10.02 22.38 -1.68
CA HIS A 536 8.77 22.49 -2.42
C HIS A 536 8.98 22.46 -3.95
N HIS A 537 8.19 21.63 -4.64
CA HIS A 537 8.41 21.25 -6.05
C HIS A 537 7.69 22.12 -7.09
N LYS A 538 6.74 22.98 -6.69
CA LYS A 538 5.95 23.73 -7.68
C LYS A 538 6.77 24.86 -8.31
N ASP A 539 6.80 24.91 -9.63
CA ASP A 539 7.40 26.01 -10.39
C ASP A 539 6.71 27.34 -10.02
N GLY A 540 7.49 28.42 -9.91
CA GLY A 540 7.00 29.76 -9.56
C GLY A 540 6.80 30.04 -8.06
N ASP A 541 6.88 29.02 -7.20
CA ASP A 541 6.80 29.17 -5.74
C ASP A 541 8.19 29.42 -5.09
N ASP A 542 9.06 30.22 -5.72
CA ASP A 542 10.44 30.46 -5.26
C ASP A 542 10.51 31.04 -3.84
N ASN A 543 9.54 31.87 -3.47
CA ASN A 543 9.44 32.44 -2.12
C ASN A 543 9.29 31.36 -1.04
N ILE A 544 8.62 30.24 -1.35
CA ILE A 544 8.47 29.11 -0.42
C ILE A 544 9.83 28.46 -0.21
N ARG A 545 10.52 28.09 -1.30
CA ARG A 545 11.88 27.50 -1.24
C ARG A 545 12.88 28.40 -0.52
N THR A 546 12.77 29.72 -0.71
CA THR A 546 13.58 30.71 0.02
C THR A 546 13.33 30.66 1.53
N ALA A 547 12.07 30.60 1.97
CA ALA A 547 11.75 30.46 3.39
C ALA A 547 12.22 29.11 3.97
N GLU A 548 12.14 28.04 3.19
CA GLU A 548 12.68 26.72 3.56
C GLU A 548 14.21 26.76 3.75
N ALA A 549 14.94 27.43 2.86
CA ALA A 549 16.38 27.66 2.99
C ALA A 549 16.73 28.48 4.24
N GLU A 550 15.96 29.53 4.54
CA GLU A 550 16.16 30.34 5.76
C GLU A 550 15.94 29.52 7.04
N ALA A 551 14.93 28.66 7.07
CA ALA A 551 14.70 27.75 8.20
C ALA A 551 15.84 26.74 8.37
N LEU A 552 16.38 26.20 7.28
CA LEU A 552 17.58 25.34 7.34
C LEU A 552 18.79 26.09 7.89
N LEU A 553 19.01 27.35 7.48
CA LEU A 553 20.11 28.17 8.01
C LEU A 553 19.92 28.49 9.50
N GLN A 554 18.69 28.75 9.93
CA GLN A 554 18.34 28.93 11.35
C GLN A 554 18.57 27.65 12.15
N PHE A 555 18.32 26.47 11.57
CA PHE A 555 18.69 25.21 12.20
C PHE A 555 20.22 25.09 12.27
N TRP A 556 20.93 25.31 11.16
CA TRP A 556 22.37 25.07 10.99
C TRP A 556 23.26 25.92 11.90
N GLN A 557 22.93 27.18 12.18
CA GLN A 557 23.64 28.06 13.12
C GLN A 557 25.18 28.12 12.91
N GLY A 558 25.66 27.95 11.69
CA GLY A 558 27.10 28.00 11.41
C GLY A 558 27.92 26.83 11.96
N ARG A 559 27.29 25.66 12.22
CA ARG A 559 28.03 24.47 12.67
C ARG A 559 29.12 24.09 11.64
N PRO A 560 30.35 23.77 12.09
CA PRO A 560 31.40 23.28 11.20
C PRO A 560 31.03 21.89 10.65
N ARG A 561 31.80 21.39 9.69
CA ARG A 561 31.69 20.04 9.11
C ARG A 561 30.25 19.63 8.79
N THR A 562 29.51 20.50 8.13
CA THR A 562 28.11 20.23 7.76
C THR A 562 28.02 19.82 6.30
N ILE A 563 27.33 18.71 6.04
CA ILE A 563 27.00 18.18 4.71
C ILE A 563 25.48 18.24 4.57
N LEU A 564 25.00 19.12 3.71
CA LEU A 564 23.59 19.30 3.39
C LEU A 564 23.29 18.65 2.04
N MET A 565 22.39 17.67 2.03
CA MET A 565 22.07 16.84 0.89
C MET A 565 20.57 16.85 0.60
N GLY A 566 20.20 16.78 -0.67
CA GLY A 566 18.80 16.56 -1.04
C GLY A 566 18.39 17.12 -2.39
N ASP A 567 17.11 16.97 -2.67
CA ASP A 567 16.40 17.60 -3.77
C ASP A 567 15.86 18.97 -3.32
N PHE A 568 16.48 20.04 -3.81
CA PHE A 568 16.11 21.41 -3.46
C PHE A 568 15.02 21.96 -4.38
N ASN A 569 14.62 21.25 -5.44
CA ASN A 569 13.70 21.74 -6.46
C ASN A 569 14.05 23.17 -6.95
N ALA A 570 15.34 23.50 -6.93
CA ALA A 570 15.86 24.84 -7.17
C ALA A 570 17.13 24.77 -8.02
N THR A 571 17.18 25.57 -9.08
CA THR A 571 18.35 25.67 -9.94
C THR A 571 19.46 26.48 -9.24
N PRO A 572 20.70 26.42 -9.77
CA PRO A 572 21.82 27.12 -9.13
C PRO A 572 21.64 28.62 -9.01
N ASN A 573 20.80 29.22 -9.86
CA ASN A 573 20.57 30.66 -9.89
C ASN A 573 19.39 31.09 -9.02
N ASP A 574 18.62 30.15 -8.46
CA ASP A 574 17.44 30.45 -7.67
C ASP A 574 17.86 30.99 -6.29
N GLU A 575 17.04 31.88 -5.74
CA GLU A 575 17.36 32.60 -4.51
C GLU A 575 17.65 31.68 -3.32
N ALA A 576 16.92 30.57 -3.20
CA ALA A 576 17.12 29.57 -2.14
C ALA A 576 18.56 29.02 -2.13
N ILE A 577 19.09 28.64 -3.29
CA ILE A 577 20.46 28.11 -3.41
C ILE A 577 21.48 29.24 -3.20
N GLN A 578 21.23 30.42 -3.75
CA GLN A 578 22.11 31.57 -3.57
C GLN A 578 22.23 31.99 -2.09
N LYS A 579 21.16 31.89 -1.31
CA LYS A 579 21.20 32.15 0.15
C LYS A 579 22.06 31.14 0.90
N LEU A 580 21.93 29.85 0.59
CA LEU A 580 22.78 28.81 1.19
C LEU A 580 24.26 29.06 0.88
N LYS A 581 24.57 29.40 -0.38
CA LYS A 581 25.94 29.75 -0.79
C LYS A 581 26.46 31.00 -0.10
N ALA A 582 25.66 32.05 -0.02
CA ALA A 582 26.02 33.30 0.67
C ALA A 582 26.28 33.09 2.17
N ALA A 583 25.64 32.10 2.79
CA ALA A 583 25.88 31.71 4.18
C ALA A 583 27.18 30.90 4.37
N GLY A 584 27.84 30.49 3.28
CA GLY A 584 29.14 29.81 3.29
C GLY A 584 29.12 28.37 2.78
N PHE A 585 27.98 27.80 2.42
CA PHE A 585 27.93 26.48 1.81
C PHE A 585 28.55 26.48 0.40
N GLN A 586 29.26 25.41 0.07
CA GLN A 586 29.89 25.21 -1.23
C GLN A 586 29.26 24.01 -1.93
N ASP A 587 28.93 24.16 -3.21
CA ASP A 587 28.36 23.11 -4.04
C ASP A 587 29.46 22.21 -4.60
N VAL A 588 29.45 20.92 -4.24
CA VAL A 588 30.52 19.99 -4.64
C VAL A 588 30.61 19.79 -6.14
N ILE A 589 29.50 19.91 -6.87
CA ILE A 589 29.45 19.78 -8.34
C ILE A 589 30.19 20.98 -8.97
N GLU A 590 29.91 22.19 -8.47
CA GLU A 590 30.56 23.42 -8.93
C GLU A 590 32.05 23.45 -8.54
N LEU A 591 32.40 23.10 -7.30
CA LEU A 591 33.78 23.03 -6.82
C LEU A 591 34.66 22.11 -7.68
N ASN A 592 34.07 21.03 -8.21
CA ASN A 592 34.78 20.05 -9.04
C ASN A 592 34.67 20.35 -10.56
N GLY A 593 34.18 21.53 -10.93
CA GLY A 593 34.11 21.97 -12.33
C GLY A 593 33.14 21.17 -13.21
N ILE A 594 32.20 20.43 -12.62
CA ILE A 594 31.23 19.61 -13.34
C ILE A 594 30.13 20.53 -13.85
N THR A 595 30.11 20.78 -15.16
CA THR A 595 29.09 21.60 -15.83
C THR A 595 28.47 20.85 -17.01
N PRO A 596 27.15 20.88 -17.17
CA PRO A 596 26.16 21.59 -16.35
C PRO A 596 25.75 20.86 -15.06
N GLY A 597 26.15 19.59 -14.89
CA GLY A 597 25.86 18.81 -13.68
C GLY A 597 24.38 18.51 -13.45
N TYR A 598 23.61 18.31 -14.52
CA TYR A 598 22.16 18.06 -14.44
C TYR A 598 21.82 16.72 -13.78
N THR A 599 20.71 16.72 -13.06
CA THR A 599 20.22 15.59 -12.26
C THR A 599 18.77 15.22 -12.57
N SER A 600 17.97 16.10 -13.18
CA SER A 600 16.56 15.84 -13.48
C SER A 600 16.12 16.40 -14.84
N PRO A 601 15.21 15.73 -15.58
CA PRO A 601 14.80 14.33 -15.38
C PRO A 601 15.92 13.36 -15.77
N SER A 602 15.97 12.16 -15.20
CA SER A 602 17.06 11.19 -15.41
C SER A 602 17.20 10.67 -16.85
N THR A 603 16.10 10.63 -17.62
CA THR A 603 16.09 10.16 -19.02
C THR A 603 16.72 11.15 -19.99
N ASN A 604 16.57 12.45 -19.73
CA ASN A 604 17.17 13.54 -20.51
C ASN A 604 17.42 14.74 -19.58
N PRO A 605 18.52 14.72 -18.80
CA PRO A 605 18.76 15.71 -17.76
C PRO A 605 18.88 17.12 -18.31
N THR A 606 18.10 18.05 -17.76
CA THR A 606 18.07 19.47 -18.17
C THR A 606 18.13 20.46 -17.00
N LYS A 607 17.87 19.98 -15.78
CA LYS A 607 17.91 20.77 -14.55
C LYS A 607 18.89 20.14 -13.56
N ARG A 608 19.56 20.99 -12.77
CA ARG A 608 20.34 20.59 -11.60
C ARG A 608 19.58 21.06 -10.38
N ILE A 609 18.95 20.14 -9.67
CA ILE A 609 18.11 20.42 -8.49
C ILE A 609 18.49 19.57 -7.27
N ASP A 610 19.31 18.54 -7.47
CA ASP A 610 19.86 17.71 -6.40
C ASP A 610 21.27 18.17 -6.06
N TYR A 611 21.55 18.36 -4.78
CA TYR A 611 22.81 18.94 -4.32
C TYR A 611 23.43 18.16 -3.17
N ILE A 612 24.76 18.18 -3.14
CA ILE A 612 25.56 17.99 -1.93
C ILE A 612 26.26 19.32 -1.68
N LEU A 613 25.89 19.99 -0.60
CA LEU A 613 26.43 21.27 -0.16
C LEU A 613 27.28 21.04 1.10
N ILE A 614 28.50 21.56 1.14
CA ILE A 614 29.42 21.36 2.27
C ILE A 614 29.90 22.70 2.84
N THR A 615 30.29 22.71 4.10
CA THR A 615 30.95 23.88 4.71
C THR A 615 32.40 24.00 4.25
N PRO A 616 33.03 25.20 4.32
CA PRO A 616 34.37 25.44 3.76
C PRO A 616 35.53 24.69 4.44
N ASP A 617 35.29 24.12 5.62
CA ASP A 617 36.20 23.26 6.37
C ASP A 617 36.11 21.78 5.95
N LEU A 618 35.46 21.51 4.82
CA LEU A 618 35.43 20.22 4.15
C LEU A 618 35.81 20.41 2.68
N THR A 619 36.39 19.36 2.10
CA THR A 619 36.65 19.25 0.66
C THR A 619 35.90 18.07 0.08
N ALA A 620 35.63 18.11 -1.23
CA ALA A 620 34.95 17.05 -1.96
C ALA A 620 35.77 16.59 -3.16
N GLU A 621 35.99 15.28 -3.23
CA GLU A 621 36.66 14.59 -4.34
C GLU A 621 35.76 13.50 -4.92
N ASN A 622 36.15 12.95 -6.07
CA ASN A 622 35.44 11.84 -6.74
C ASN A 622 33.94 12.10 -6.93
N VAL A 623 33.56 13.34 -7.27
CA VAL A 623 32.15 13.70 -7.48
C VAL A 623 31.61 13.01 -8.72
N THR A 624 30.49 12.31 -8.59
CA THR A 624 29.87 11.51 -9.65
C THR A 624 28.36 11.72 -9.67
N ILE A 625 27.80 11.72 -10.88
CA ILE A 625 26.36 11.72 -11.13
C ILE A 625 26.06 10.47 -11.98
N PRO A 626 25.79 9.31 -11.35
CA PRO A 626 25.55 8.07 -12.09
C PRO A 626 24.32 8.20 -13.00
N ILE A 627 24.48 7.86 -14.27
CA ILE A 627 23.38 7.87 -15.24
C ILE A 627 22.58 6.57 -15.07
N ALA A 628 21.39 6.68 -14.47
CA ALA A 628 20.47 5.58 -14.28
C ALA A 628 19.02 6.09 -14.33
N THR A 629 18.11 5.28 -14.88
CA THR A 629 16.68 5.65 -15.03
C THR A 629 15.79 4.93 -14.01
N SER A 630 16.38 4.40 -12.94
CA SER A 630 15.69 3.69 -11.85
C SER A 630 14.84 4.60 -10.96
N SER A 631 15.00 5.92 -11.10
CA SER A 631 14.08 6.97 -10.66
C SER A 631 14.12 8.08 -11.72
N ASP A 632 13.19 9.02 -11.67
CA ASP A 632 13.17 10.25 -12.46
C ASP A 632 14.28 11.25 -12.11
N HIS A 633 15.05 11.02 -11.04
CA HIS A 633 16.24 11.78 -10.66
C HIS A 633 17.53 10.95 -10.83
N LEU A 634 18.63 11.62 -11.13
CA LEU A 634 19.98 11.06 -11.00
C LEU A 634 20.52 11.34 -9.61
N SER A 635 21.10 10.33 -8.98
CA SER A 635 21.81 10.51 -7.72
C SER A 635 23.08 11.35 -7.87
N VAL A 636 23.51 12.00 -6.80
CA VAL A 636 24.82 12.66 -6.71
C VAL A 636 25.61 11.99 -5.58
N ALA A 637 26.88 11.68 -5.82
CA ALA A 637 27.77 11.10 -4.82
C ALA A 637 29.13 11.81 -4.79
N ALA A 638 29.71 11.95 -3.60
CA ALA A 638 30.99 12.64 -3.39
C ALA A 638 31.77 11.99 -2.23
N THR A 639 33.09 12.10 -2.27
CA THR A 639 33.97 11.68 -1.17
C THR A 639 34.39 12.92 -0.41
N ILE A 640 34.05 12.98 0.88
CA ILE A 640 34.23 14.15 1.75
C ILE A 640 35.39 13.91 2.72
N GLN A 641 36.21 14.93 2.93
CA GLN A 641 37.32 14.94 3.89
C GLN A 641 37.52 16.36 4.44
N PRO A 642 38.24 16.54 5.57
CA PRO A 642 38.53 17.85 6.16
C PRO A 642 39.38 18.78 5.27
#